data_AF-A0A401YJ40-F1
#
_entry.id   AF-A0A401YJ40-F1
#
_cell.length_a   1.000
_cell.length_b   1.000
_cell.length_c   1.000
_cell.angle_alpha   90.00
_cell.angle_beta   90.00
_cell.angle_gamma   90.00
#
_symmetry.space_group_name_H-M   'P 1'
#
loop_
_entity.id
_entity.type
_entity.pdbx_description
1 polymer ?
#
loop_
_entity_poly.entity_id
_entity_poly.type
_entity_poly.pdbx_seq_one_letter_code
_entity_poly.pdbx_strand_id
1 'polypeptide(L)'
;MDRVGEVADEAGVSVRALRHHEQQGLLPAAGGTGPDTTVGQVRPIRRLYAAGRPSKVFRDVLPCVDSGESPPALPDRPVAERARLTRRVTDLLAVHDRLDDVIALSRDPDADRSRLRWRAGAATTSEIACAPAVSPARMDGRHRRGWGTYRLPGEGGRVRRGGGGGARGRWERGTARCATEGPDGPSPARRGRLRPGIGATMNDAVIVLPGMMGSELVEVSTGRTLWGPADTSWYAGTWTTGGALDALAVTDAERSGRVGRIRATRLLHTPAWAPLLRGFEPYTELVRALRGAAADPAAVHEFPYDWRLPVDYNAGLLAIAAYEHLRRWRRHPLGGRDARLVLVAHSTGGLVARYFTEVLGDAAELRALVTLGTPFLGAPKALHLLGAAPADPGSRSASSPSAAHLPEARLRRFAATVPGLYDLLPSYRCLDEGSAVRRPTAADVAAVGGDECLAEDAFARRERLLGTGSWDTLWPVVGVEQPTVQSLVIRDGVVRPRFVTCASDGDGGIVRADRRGDDTVCRRVAAPAALKPFAVVQTHGALARSREAIGYVCAVLRQEDPAPERVGDVVPLALDVADSVAAGGTLDIVLDGVDDPTAISVRVVDVATGVTLPRALPVARDGRVTIRQILPVEGLFRVLAGAREQSPVSRLVLATDPSAAFDPTDPG
;
A
#
# COMPACT_ATOMS: atom_id res chain seq x y z
N MET A 1 41.65 20.93 -30.32
CA MET A 1 40.74 20.51 -29.26
C MET A 1 41.26 19.18 -28.76
N ASP A 2 41.61 19.07 -27.47
CA ASP A 2 42.29 17.86 -26.95
C ASP A 2 41.32 16.68 -26.92
N ARG A 3 41.77 15.52 -27.40
CA ARG A 3 40.99 14.25 -27.49
C ARG A 3 40.32 13.83 -26.17
N VAL A 4 40.88 14.24 -25.04
CA VAL A 4 40.34 13.99 -23.69
C VAL A 4 39.13 14.89 -23.37
N GLY A 5 39.05 16.08 -23.98
CA GLY A 5 37.91 16.99 -23.86
C GLY A 5 36.68 16.48 -24.59
N GLU A 6 36.85 15.93 -25.81
CA GLU A 6 35.74 15.34 -26.58
C GLU A 6 35.14 14.12 -25.87
N VAL A 7 35.98 13.22 -25.33
CA VAL A 7 35.52 12.07 -24.52
C VAL A 7 34.85 12.52 -23.22
N ALA A 8 35.29 13.63 -22.63
CA ALA A 8 34.69 14.19 -21.43
C ALA A 8 33.27 14.73 -21.69
N ASP A 9 33.11 15.48 -22.79
CA ASP A 9 31.81 16.01 -23.21
C ASP A 9 30.84 14.88 -23.60
N GLU A 10 31.32 13.87 -24.34
CA GLU A 10 30.51 12.73 -24.78
C GLU A 10 30.11 11.79 -23.62
N ALA A 11 30.99 11.63 -22.61
CA ALA A 11 30.67 10.90 -21.38
C ALA A 11 29.89 11.75 -20.34
N GLY A 12 29.71 13.05 -20.60
CA GLY A 12 29.03 14.00 -19.72
C GLY A 12 29.72 14.19 -18.37
N VAL A 13 31.06 14.23 -18.33
CA VAL A 13 31.89 14.43 -17.14
C VAL A 13 32.97 15.49 -17.39
N SER A 14 33.51 16.12 -16.35
CA SER A 14 34.63 17.06 -16.55
C SER A 14 35.93 16.31 -16.85
N VAL A 15 36.85 16.94 -17.59
CA VAL A 15 38.23 16.43 -17.82
C VAL A 15 38.94 16.11 -16.48
N ARG A 16 38.65 16.89 -15.43
CA ARG A 16 39.16 16.65 -14.07
C ARG A 16 38.62 15.36 -13.46
N ALA A 17 37.35 15.05 -13.69
CA ALA A 17 36.75 13.80 -13.24
C ALA A 17 37.34 12.60 -13.99
N LEU A 18 37.50 12.67 -15.31
CA LEU A 18 38.16 11.62 -16.11
C LEU A 18 39.57 11.28 -15.57
N ARG A 19 40.41 12.31 -15.39
CA ARG A 19 41.76 12.13 -14.81
C ARG A 19 41.73 11.58 -13.38
N HIS A 20 40.70 11.90 -12.61
CA HIS A 20 40.51 11.32 -11.28
C HIS A 20 40.20 9.83 -11.34
N HIS A 21 39.33 9.37 -12.26
CA HIS A 21 39.03 7.95 -12.45
C HIS A 21 40.25 7.16 -12.94
N GLU A 22 41.06 7.72 -13.84
CA GLU A 22 42.35 7.16 -14.27
C GLU A 22 43.31 7.01 -13.08
N GLN A 23 43.47 8.06 -12.25
CA GLN A 23 44.33 8.03 -11.06
C GLN A 23 43.86 7.02 -10.00
N GLN A 24 42.56 6.72 -9.94
CA GLN A 24 42.00 5.73 -9.02
C GLN A 24 42.04 4.30 -9.59
N GLY A 25 42.54 4.12 -10.81
CA GLY A 25 42.60 2.82 -11.50
C GLY A 25 41.23 2.29 -11.93
N LEU A 26 40.25 3.19 -12.12
CA LEU A 26 38.87 2.84 -12.53
C LEU A 26 38.69 2.96 -14.06
N LEU A 27 39.62 3.64 -14.74
CA LEU A 27 39.73 3.71 -16.20
C LEU A 27 41.20 3.50 -16.60
N PRO A 28 41.48 2.86 -17.75
CA PRO A 28 42.84 2.81 -18.30
C PRO A 28 43.30 4.22 -18.70
N ALA A 29 44.60 4.51 -18.58
CA ALA A 29 45.14 5.82 -18.95
C ALA A 29 44.90 6.11 -20.44
N ALA A 30 44.38 7.31 -20.75
CA ALA A 30 44.06 7.76 -22.11
C ALA A 30 45.26 7.64 -23.05
N GLY A 31 45.31 6.52 -23.79
CA GLY A 31 46.39 6.16 -24.69
C GLY A 31 46.30 4.74 -25.26
N GLY A 32 45.51 3.85 -24.65
CA GLY A 32 45.42 2.43 -25.08
C GLY A 32 44.09 1.96 -25.69
N THR A 33 42.96 2.66 -25.47
CA THR A 33 41.60 2.20 -25.87
C THR A 33 40.78 3.35 -26.46
N GLY A 34 39.83 3.02 -27.34
CA GLY A 34 39.05 4.00 -28.11
C GLY A 34 38.05 4.84 -27.28
N PRO A 35 37.49 5.92 -27.87
CA PRO A 35 36.52 6.79 -27.21
C PRO A 35 35.28 6.05 -26.72
N ASP A 36 34.68 5.21 -27.55
CA ASP A 36 33.43 4.49 -27.25
C ASP A 36 33.54 3.54 -26.06
N THR A 37 34.68 2.88 -25.91
CA THR A 37 34.96 1.98 -24.78
C THR A 37 35.10 2.76 -23.48
N THR A 38 35.71 3.95 -23.54
CA THR A 38 35.89 4.84 -22.39
C THR A 38 34.54 5.43 -21.94
N VAL A 39 33.68 5.86 -22.88
CA VAL A 39 32.32 6.36 -22.60
C VAL A 39 31.43 5.25 -22.00
N GLY A 40 31.54 4.02 -22.51
CA GLY A 40 30.84 2.84 -21.99
C GLY A 40 31.18 2.54 -20.52
N GLN A 41 32.44 2.69 -20.12
CA GLN A 41 32.91 2.43 -18.75
C GLN A 41 32.59 3.56 -17.75
N VAL A 42 32.45 4.81 -18.21
CA VAL A 42 32.12 5.95 -17.34
C VAL A 42 30.67 5.90 -16.83
N ARG A 43 29.73 5.33 -17.61
CA ARG A 43 28.31 5.24 -17.22
C ARG A 43 28.05 4.38 -15.97
N PRO A 44 28.57 3.14 -15.84
CA PRO A 44 28.47 2.34 -14.62
C PRO A 44 29.09 3.03 -13.39
N ILE A 45 30.25 3.66 -13.57
CA ILE A 45 30.96 4.38 -12.50
C ILE A 45 30.07 5.50 -11.94
N ARG A 46 29.40 6.27 -12.81
CA ARG A 46 28.47 7.33 -12.40
C ARG A 46 27.27 6.81 -11.62
N ARG A 47 26.67 5.68 -12.04
CA ARG A 47 25.54 5.05 -11.32
C ARG A 47 25.95 4.63 -9.91
N LEU A 48 27.17 4.13 -9.75
CA LEU A 48 27.70 3.67 -8.46
C LEU A 48 28.10 4.84 -7.53
N TYR A 49 28.63 5.94 -8.08
CA TYR A 49 28.84 7.18 -7.32
C TYR A 49 27.53 7.86 -6.91
N ALA A 50 26.51 7.85 -7.77
CA ALA A 50 25.18 8.38 -7.44
C ALA A 50 24.51 7.62 -6.29
N ALA A 51 24.87 6.34 -6.10
CA ALA A 51 24.45 5.50 -4.97
C ALA A 51 25.25 5.75 -3.66
N GLY A 52 26.10 6.79 -3.60
CA GLY A 52 26.81 7.22 -2.38
C GLY A 52 27.91 6.28 -1.90
N ARG A 53 28.47 5.45 -2.77
CA ARG A 53 29.48 4.44 -2.39
C ARG A 53 30.92 4.99 -2.46
N PRO A 54 31.83 4.53 -1.58
CA PRO A 54 33.22 4.94 -1.61
C PRO A 54 34.01 4.24 -2.74
N SER A 55 35.03 4.91 -3.27
CA SER A 55 35.82 4.48 -4.44
C SER A 55 36.41 3.07 -4.36
N LYS A 56 36.68 2.60 -3.14
CA LYS A 56 37.22 1.27 -2.88
C LYS A 56 36.26 0.14 -3.27
N VAL A 57 34.95 0.36 -3.20
CA VAL A 57 33.92 -0.62 -3.60
C VAL A 57 33.83 -0.77 -5.12
N PHE A 58 34.22 0.26 -5.88
CA PHE A 58 34.15 0.22 -7.35
C PHE A 58 35.16 -0.73 -7.96
N ARG A 59 36.34 -0.88 -7.35
CA ARG A 59 37.38 -1.82 -7.82
C ARG A 59 36.97 -3.29 -7.69
N ASP A 60 36.09 -3.62 -6.75
CA ASP A 60 35.59 -4.97 -6.55
C ASP A 60 34.44 -5.33 -7.51
N VAL A 61 33.72 -4.32 -8.05
CA VAL A 61 32.47 -4.50 -8.83
C VAL A 61 32.69 -4.28 -10.33
N LEU A 62 33.53 -3.31 -10.73
CA LEU A 62 33.78 -2.99 -12.14
C LEU A 62 34.28 -4.17 -12.99
N PRO A 63 35.19 -5.05 -12.52
CA PRO A 63 35.63 -6.20 -13.29
C PRO A 63 34.50 -7.18 -13.67
N CYS A 64 33.42 -7.21 -12.89
CA CYS A 64 32.25 -8.08 -13.15
C CYS A 64 31.27 -7.45 -14.16
N VAL A 65 31.27 -6.12 -14.24
CA VAL A 65 30.49 -5.37 -15.25
C VAL A 65 31.16 -5.48 -16.62
N ASP A 66 32.48 -5.50 -16.68
CA ASP A 66 33.25 -5.61 -17.93
C ASP A 66 33.32 -7.05 -18.48
N SER A 67 33.21 -8.08 -17.63
CA SER A 67 33.30 -9.50 -18.03
C SER A 67 31.95 -10.18 -18.29
N GLY A 68 30.83 -9.57 -17.90
CA GLY A 68 29.49 -10.15 -18.03
C GLY A 68 29.21 -11.33 -17.10
N GLU A 69 30.18 -11.74 -16.28
CA GLU A 69 30.04 -12.81 -15.30
C GLU A 69 30.04 -12.23 -13.87
N SER A 70 28.97 -12.52 -13.12
CA SER A 70 28.88 -12.16 -11.71
C SER A 70 29.20 -13.38 -10.84
N PRO A 71 30.29 -13.37 -10.04
CA PRO A 71 30.47 -14.33 -8.97
C PRO A 71 29.21 -14.38 -8.07
N PRO A 72 28.75 -15.57 -7.65
CA PRO A 72 27.45 -15.74 -6.97
C PRO A 72 27.27 -14.93 -5.67
N ALA A 73 28.34 -14.37 -5.09
CA ALA A 73 28.32 -13.61 -3.85
C ALA A 73 28.20 -12.07 -4.01
N LEU A 74 28.21 -11.52 -5.23
CA LEU A 74 28.19 -10.08 -5.47
C LEU A 74 26.84 -9.36 -5.26
N PRO A 75 25.66 -9.93 -5.60
CA PRO A 75 24.37 -9.28 -5.28
C PRO A 75 24.01 -9.34 -3.79
N ASP A 76 24.57 -10.30 -3.04
CA ASP A 76 24.30 -10.46 -1.61
C ASP A 76 24.93 -9.34 -0.78
N ARG A 77 26.05 -8.77 -1.24
CA ARG A 77 26.84 -7.82 -0.43
C ARG A 77 26.15 -6.46 -0.25
N PRO A 78 25.56 -5.82 -1.28
CA PRO A 78 24.77 -4.60 -1.11
C PRO A 78 23.46 -4.83 -0.34
N VAL A 79 22.81 -5.99 -0.52
CA VAL A 79 21.60 -6.38 0.22
C VAL A 79 21.92 -6.61 1.70
N ALA A 80 23.00 -7.32 2.01
CA ALA A 80 23.50 -7.53 3.36
C ALA A 80 23.91 -6.21 4.02
N GLU A 81 24.52 -5.29 3.28
CA GLU A 81 24.88 -3.97 3.78
C GLU A 81 23.64 -3.10 4.03
N ARG A 82 22.62 -3.15 3.16
CA ARG A 82 21.31 -2.49 3.42
C ARG A 82 20.67 -3.06 4.68
N ALA A 83 20.58 -4.38 4.81
CA ALA A 83 20.02 -5.04 5.99
C ALA A 83 20.81 -4.68 7.27
N ARG A 84 22.13 -4.56 7.17
CA ARG A 84 23.00 -4.11 8.27
C ARG A 84 22.74 -2.65 8.65
N LEU A 85 22.58 -1.75 7.68
CA LEU A 85 22.26 -0.35 7.94
C LEU A 85 20.87 -0.22 8.57
N THR A 86 19.87 -0.96 8.10
CA THR A 86 18.54 -1.03 8.71
C THR A 86 18.63 -1.48 10.16
N ARG A 87 19.34 -2.58 10.46
CA ARG A 87 19.57 -3.02 11.85
C ARG A 87 20.23 -1.94 12.71
N ARG A 88 21.25 -1.25 12.17
CA ARG A 88 21.94 -0.18 12.88
C ARG A 88 21.05 1.03 13.16
N VAL A 89 20.14 1.38 12.25
CA VAL A 89 19.12 2.41 12.50
C VAL A 89 18.17 1.96 13.61
N THR A 90 17.71 0.71 13.58
CA THR A 90 16.87 0.14 14.65
C THR A 90 17.58 0.17 16.00
N ASP A 91 18.86 -0.20 16.06
CA ASP A 91 19.66 -0.16 17.28
C ASP A 91 19.86 1.28 17.81
N LEU A 92 20.12 2.23 16.90
CA LEU A 92 20.27 3.64 17.26
C LEU A 92 18.96 4.24 17.79
N LEU A 93 17.82 3.88 17.20
CA LEU A 93 16.51 4.26 17.72
C LEU A 93 16.26 3.66 19.11
N ALA A 94 16.70 2.41 19.36
CA ALA A 94 16.60 1.80 20.69
C ALA A 94 17.49 2.49 21.74
N VAL A 95 18.67 3.00 21.35
CA VAL A 95 19.53 3.81 22.23
C VAL A 95 18.91 5.18 22.49
N HIS A 96 18.38 5.83 21.46
CA HIS A 96 17.65 7.09 21.58
C HIS A 96 16.48 6.93 22.58
N ASP A 97 15.72 5.85 22.48
CA ASP A 97 14.61 5.56 23.39
C ASP A 97 15.06 5.38 24.86
N ARG A 98 16.19 4.70 25.10
CA ARG A 98 16.75 4.60 26.46
C ARG A 98 17.17 5.96 27.01
N LEU A 99 17.65 6.84 26.15
CA LEU A 99 17.96 8.22 26.54
C LEU A 99 16.69 9.00 26.85
N ASP A 100 15.62 8.83 26.07
CA ASP A 100 14.32 9.44 26.37
C ASP A 100 13.73 8.93 27.68
N ASP A 101 13.85 7.63 27.99
CA ASP A 101 13.43 7.06 29.28
C ASP A 101 14.22 7.67 30.44
N VAL A 102 15.54 7.82 30.30
CA VAL A 102 16.40 8.48 31.30
C VAL A 102 16.01 9.96 31.45
N ILE A 103 15.74 10.65 30.34
CA ILE A 103 15.30 12.05 30.34
C ILE A 103 13.94 12.18 31.03
N ALA A 104 12.98 11.30 30.75
CA ALA A 104 11.67 11.30 31.37
C ALA A 104 11.76 11.02 32.88
N LEU A 105 12.56 10.03 33.29
CA LEU A 105 12.82 9.70 34.70
C LEU A 105 13.52 10.85 35.44
N SER A 106 14.36 11.62 34.75
CA SER A 106 15.00 12.80 35.34
C SER A 106 14.07 14.00 35.50
N ARG A 107 12.99 14.07 34.71
CA ARG A 107 12.05 15.21 34.67
C ARG A 107 10.84 15.04 35.57
N ASP A 108 10.42 13.80 35.87
CA ASP A 108 9.31 13.52 36.80
C ASP A 108 9.59 12.27 37.66
N PRO A 109 10.32 12.44 38.79
CA PRO A 109 10.64 11.34 39.71
C PRO A 109 9.43 10.78 40.48
N ASP A 110 8.31 11.52 40.54
CA ASP A 110 7.15 11.20 41.38
C ASP A 110 6.04 10.43 40.64
N ALA A 111 6.08 10.37 39.29
CA ALA A 111 5.17 9.57 38.48
C ALA A 111 5.16 8.06 38.84
N ASP A 112 6.26 7.52 39.38
CA ASP A 112 6.38 6.11 39.76
C ASP A 112 5.61 5.78 41.06
N ARG A 113 5.52 6.73 42.00
CA ARG A 113 4.74 6.56 43.25
C ARG A 113 3.24 6.52 42.99
N SER A 114 2.78 7.23 41.96
CA SER A 114 1.38 7.25 41.51
C SER A 114 0.99 5.93 40.83
N ARG A 115 1.91 5.33 40.04
CA ARG A 115 1.72 4.04 39.35
C ARG A 115 1.67 2.85 40.29
N LEU A 116 2.49 2.85 41.35
CA LEU A 116 2.46 1.82 42.41
C LEU A 116 1.19 1.91 43.27
N ARG A 117 0.66 3.11 43.52
CA ARG A 117 -0.61 3.30 44.25
C ARG A 117 -1.84 2.85 43.46
N TRP A 118 -1.86 3.02 42.13
CA TRP A 118 -2.94 2.51 41.28
C TRP A 118 -3.02 0.97 41.27
N ARG A 119 -1.87 0.29 41.23
CA ARG A 119 -1.82 -1.19 41.28
C ARG A 119 -2.24 -1.78 42.63
N ALA A 120 -2.01 -1.07 43.74
CA ALA A 120 -2.43 -1.51 45.07
C ALA A 120 -3.95 -1.33 45.32
N GLY A 121 -4.64 -0.51 44.52
CA GLY A 121 -6.10 -0.28 44.64
C GLY A 121 -6.98 -1.27 43.88
N ALA A 122 -6.40 -2.09 42.99
CA ALA A 122 -7.15 -3.01 42.10
C ALA A 122 -7.06 -4.50 42.50
N ALA A 123 -6.36 -4.84 43.58
CA ALA A 123 -6.30 -6.20 44.11
C ALA A 123 -7.25 -6.35 45.30
N THR A 124 -8.48 -6.79 45.04
CA THR A 124 -9.36 -7.34 46.08
C THR A 124 -8.86 -8.72 46.52
N THR A 125 -8.87 -8.89 47.84
CA THR A 125 -8.42 -10.00 48.69
C THR A 125 -8.88 -11.39 48.23
N SER A 126 -7.93 -12.29 47.98
CA SER A 126 -8.10 -13.74 48.14
C SER A 126 -6.72 -14.43 48.14
N GLU A 127 -6.42 -15.13 49.23
CA GLU A 127 -5.38 -16.15 49.41
C GLU A 127 -3.91 -15.73 49.53
N ILE A 128 -3.52 -15.39 50.77
CA ILE A 128 -2.15 -15.57 51.27
C ILE A 128 -2.06 -17.00 51.83
N ALA A 129 -1.19 -17.83 51.25
CA ALA A 129 -0.63 -19.01 51.90
C ALA A 129 0.88 -18.81 52.07
N CYS A 130 1.33 -18.78 53.33
CA CYS A 130 2.72 -18.73 53.74
C CYS A 130 3.47 -20.02 53.41
N ALA A 131 4.74 -19.89 53.01
CA ALA A 131 5.81 -20.89 53.18
C ALA A 131 7.18 -20.15 53.16
N PRO A 132 8.23 -20.67 53.82
CA PRO A 132 8.86 -19.94 54.93
C PRO A 132 10.23 -19.29 54.63
N ALA A 133 10.63 -18.46 55.58
CA ALA A 133 11.86 -17.70 55.65
C ALA A 133 13.12 -18.58 55.62
N VAL A 134 14.10 -18.17 54.80
CA VAL A 134 15.50 -18.61 54.90
C VAL A 134 16.33 -17.43 55.39
N SER A 135 17.03 -17.64 56.51
CA SER A 135 17.95 -16.66 57.11
C SER A 135 19.26 -16.52 56.32
N PRO A 136 19.97 -15.37 56.40
CA PRO A 136 21.15 -15.10 55.59
C PRO A 136 22.43 -15.67 56.23
N ALA A 137 23.21 -16.41 55.44
CA ALA A 137 24.57 -16.83 55.81
C ALA A 137 25.62 -15.89 55.20
N ARG A 138 26.32 -15.21 56.11
CA ARG A 138 27.74 -14.79 56.17
C ARG A 138 28.52 -14.45 54.88
N MET A 139 29.18 -13.28 54.98
CA MET A 139 30.27 -12.75 54.15
C MET A 139 31.50 -13.66 54.05
N ASP A 140 32.11 -13.62 52.87
CA ASP A 140 33.54 -13.42 52.58
C ASP A 140 33.58 -12.70 51.21
N GLY A 141 34.32 -11.65 50.88
CA GLY A 141 35.59 -11.14 51.39
C GLY A 141 36.48 -10.91 50.15
N ARG A 142 36.77 -9.63 49.82
CA ARG A 142 37.78 -9.08 48.87
C ARG A 142 37.24 -8.51 47.53
N HIS A 143 37.05 -7.19 47.47
CA HIS A 143 38.03 -6.23 46.94
C HIS A 143 37.42 -4.82 46.87
N ARG A 144 38.03 -3.89 47.61
CA ARG A 144 37.78 -2.43 47.54
C ARG A 144 38.52 -1.83 46.35
N ARG A 145 37.95 -0.76 45.76
CA ARG A 145 38.55 0.56 45.49
C ARG A 145 37.48 1.51 44.90
N GLY A 146 36.98 2.46 45.69
CA GLY A 146 37.07 3.92 45.44
C GLY A 146 35.78 4.43 44.77
N TRP A 147 35.07 5.49 45.15
CA TRP A 147 35.36 6.79 45.75
C TRP A 147 34.10 7.23 46.54
N GLY A 148 34.19 7.81 47.75
CA GLY A 148 34.28 9.26 47.94
C GLY A 148 32.98 9.82 48.51
N THR A 149 32.83 9.82 49.84
CA THR A 149 31.72 10.42 50.59
C THR A 149 31.92 11.91 50.80
N TYR A 150 30.88 12.73 50.62
CA TYR A 150 30.76 14.04 51.27
C TYR A 150 29.39 14.19 51.93
N ARG A 151 29.41 14.69 53.18
CA ARG A 151 28.30 14.85 54.13
C ARG A 151 27.53 16.17 53.92
N LEU A 152 26.25 16.11 54.28
CA LEU A 152 25.30 17.21 54.51
C LEU A 152 25.60 18.01 55.80
N PRO A 153 25.01 19.21 55.92
CA PRO A 153 24.29 19.65 57.13
C PRO A 153 22.83 20.02 56.76
N GLY A 154 21.77 19.88 57.55
CA GLY A 154 21.64 19.62 58.97
C GLY A 154 20.80 20.73 59.63
N GLU A 155 19.47 20.62 59.63
CA GLU A 155 18.50 21.28 60.56
C GLU A 155 17.22 20.41 60.51
N GLY A 156 16.50 20.01 61.57
CA GLY A 156 16.34 20.54 62.92
C GLY A 156 14.83 20.76 63.17
N GLY A 157 14.11 19.78 63.72
CA GLY A 157 12.68 19.97 64.04
C GLY A 157 12.02 18.73 64.64
N ARG A 158 11.44 18.87 65.83
CA ARG A 158 11.05 17.82 66.78
C ARG A 158 9.53 17.85 67.01
N VAL A 159 8.98 16.74 67.53
CA VAL A 159 7.73 16.63 68.36
C VAL A 159 6.43 16.54 67.51
N ARG A 160 5.40 15.70 67.73
CA ARG A 160 4.77 15.14 68.95
C ARG A 160 3.96 13.85 68.65
N ARG A 161 3.85 12.98 69.68
CA ARG A 161 2.89 11.86 69.82
C ARG A 161 1.51 12.34 70.27
N GLY A 162 0.48 11.61 69.87
CA GLY A 162 -0.86 11.45 70.50
C GLY A 162 -1.71 10.55 69.58
N GLY A 163 -2.49 9.55 69.99
CA GLY A 163 -3.00 9.11 71.30
C GLY A 163 -4.50 8.81 71.16
N GLY A 164 -4.90 7.53 71.28
CA GLY A 164 -6.29 7.04 71.52
C GLY A 164 -7.26 7.09 70.33
N GLY A 165 -8.23 6.19 70.13
CA GLY A 165 -8.70 5.01 70.87
C GLY A 165 -10.05 4.51 70.29
N GLY A 166 -10.37 3.22 70.51
CA GLY A 166 -11.72 2.60 70.48
C GLY A 166 -12.38 2.39 69.09
N ALA A 167 -13.18 1.35 68.82
CA ALA A 167 -13.70 0.24 69.63
C ALA A 167 -14.38 -0.83 68.72
N ARG A 168 -14.27 -2.12 69.13
CA ARG A 168 -15.29 -3.19 69.15
C ARG A 168 -16.06 -3.53 67.85
N GLY A 169 -15.87 -4.72 67.28
CA GLY A 169 -16.65 -5.96 67.58
C GLY A 169 -17.19 -6.47 66.22
N ARG A 170 -17.47 -7.73 65.91
CA ARG A 170 -17.62 -9.01 66.61
C ARG A 170 -17.55 -10.05 65.48
N TRP A 171 -16.81 -11.14 65.68
CA TRP A 171 -16.74 -12.28 64.76
C TRP A 171 -17.75 -13.34 65.20
N GLU A 172 -18.60 -13.80 64.29
CA GLU A 172 -19.39 -15.02 64.47
C GLU A 172 -19.14 -16.01 63.32
N ARG A 173 -19.07 -17.28 63.74
CA ARG A 173 -18.56 -18.46 63.04
C ARG A 173 -19.70 -19.23 62.36
N GLY A 174 -19.37 -20.01 61.34
CA GLY A 174 -20.20 -21.11 60.84
C GLY A 174 -19.63 -21.74 59.57
N THR A 175 -18.57 -22.55 59.68
CA THR A 175 -18.58 -24.03 59.53
C THR A 175 -19.00 -24.54 58.15
N ALA A 176 -17.98 -24.95 57.39
CA ALA A 176 -18.06 -25.88 56.29
C ALA A 176 -18.42 -27.31 56.77
N ARG A 177 -19.14 -28.06 55.95
CA ARG A 177 -19.22 -29.53 56.00
C ARG A 177 -19.00 -30.09 54.60
N CYS A 178 -18.08 -31.04 54.53
CA CYS A 178 -17.85 -31.94 53.40
C CYS A 178 -18.77 -33.16 53.47
N ALA A 179 -19.16 -33.67 52.31
CA ALA A 179 -19.53 -35.06 51.96
C ALA A 179 -19.92 -35.04 50.46
N THR A 180 -19.68 -36.00 49.56
CA THR A 180 -19.03 -37.33 49.47
C THR A 180 -19.01 -37.68 47.95
N GLU A 181 -18.04 -38.48 47.48
CA GLU A 181 -17.89 -39.02 46.10
C GLU A 181 -19.09 -39.91 45.69
N GLY A 182 -19.73 -39.80 44.51
CA GLY A 182 -19.41 -40.30 43.14
C GLY A 182 -20.67 -40.99 42.53
N PRO A 183 -20.76 -41.52 41.28
CA PRO A 183 -19.99 -41.34 40.03
C PRO A 183 -20.83 -41.05 38.74
N ASP A 184 -20.14 -40.77 37.63
CA ASP A 184 -20.45 -40.94 36.18
C ASP A 184 -21.51 -40.11 35.40
N GLY A 185 -21.00 -39.42 34.36
CA GLY A 185 -21.73 -38.99 33.14
C GLY A 185 -21.30 -37.61 32.61
N PRO A 186 -20.73 -37.47 31.38
CA PRO A 186 -20.39 -36.16 30.84
C PRO A 186 -21.66 -35.48 30.31
N SER A 187 -22.12 -34.42 30.99
CA SER A 187 -23.19 -33.54 30.52
C SER A 187 -22.60 -32.23 29.96
N PRO A 188 -23.15 -31.69 28.85
CA PRO A 188 -22.51 -30.60 28.10
C PRO A 188 -22.52 -29.29 28.90
N ALA A 189 -21.37 -28.61 28.91
CA ALA A 189 -21.19 -27.35 29.61
C ALA A 189 -22.22 -26.29 29.14
N ARG A 190 -23.00 -25.83 30.11
CA ARG A 190 -23.98 -24.75 30.00
C ARG A 190 -23.33 -23.49 29.43
N ARG A 191 -23.86 -22.99 28.31
CA ARG A 191 -23.65 -21.61 27.84
C ARG A 191 -24.17 -20.65 28.91
N GLY A 192 -23.25 -19.98 29.61
CA GLY A 192 -23.58 -18.81 30.40
C GLY A 192 -24.07 -17.70 29.46
N ARG A 193 -25.26 -17.15 29.75
CA ARG A 193 -25.78 -15.94 29.08
C ARG A 193 -24.79 -14.80 29.32
N LEU A 194 -24.07 -14.40 28.28
CA LEU A 194 -23.34 -13.14 28.24
C LEU A 194 -24.34 -11.98 28.38
N ARG A 195 -24.06 -11.07 29.31
CA ARG A 195 -24.66 -9.72 29.32
C ARG A 195 -24.23 -9.01 28.02
N PRO A 196 -25.05 -8.11 27.45
CA PRO A 196 -24.68 -7.41 26.21
C PRO A 196 -23.47 -6.51 26.52
N GLY A 197 -22.29 -6.97 26.11
CA GLY A 197 -21.03 -6.25 26.25
C GLY A 197 -20.86 -5.22 25.15
N ILE A 198 -20.37 -4.05 25.52
CA ILE A 198 -19.74 -3.07 24.61
C ILE A 198 -18.77 -3.86 23.73
N GLY A 199 -18.93 -3.81 22.40
CA GLY A 199 -18.16 -4.63 21.45
C GLY A 199 -16.66 -4.52 21.68
N ALA A 200 -15.93 -5.62 21.50
CA ALA A 200 -14.49 -5.67 21.71
C ALA A 200 -13.78 -4.62 20.84
N THR A 201 -13.12 -3.65 21.47
CA THR A 201 -12.31 -2.65 20.77
C THR A 201 -10.97 -3.25 20.37
N MET A 202 -10.46 -2.89 19.19
CA MET A 202 -9.17 -3.37 18.71
C MET A 202 -8.02 -2.60 19.39
N ASN A 203 -7.00 -3.34 19.85
CA ASN A 203 -5.86 -2.81 20.61
C ASN A 203 -4.54 -2.81 19.81
N ASP A 204 -4.56 -3.10 18.52
CA ASP A 204 -3.34 -3.20 17.69
C ASP A 204 -2.98 -1.87 17.02
N ALA A 205 -1.71 -1.75 16.60
CA ALA A 205 -1.27 -0.64 15.79
C ALA A 205 -1.70 -0.88 14.33
N VAL A 206 -2.59 -0.06 13.80
CA VAL A 206 -3.09 -0.17 12.42
C VAL A 206 -2.44 0.84 11.50
N ILE A 207 -2.05 0.39 10.31
CA ILE A 207 -1.57 1.26 9.24
C ILE A 207 -2.43 1.10 8.00
N VAL A 208 -2.87 2.22 7.45
CA VAL A 208 -3.66 2.28 6.20
C VAL A 208 -2.74 2.68 5.06
N LEU A 209 -2.67 1.83 4.03
CA LEU A 209 -1.87 2.04 2.83
C LEU A 209 -2.77 2.21 1.60
N PRO A 210 -2.62 3.32 0.86
CA PRO A 210 -3.37 3.54 -0.36
C PRO A 210 -2.81 2.75 -1.55
N GLY A 211 -3.60 2.68 -2.61
CA GLY A 211 -3.14 2.27 -3.93
C GLY A 211 -2.33 3.34 -4.66
N MET A 212 -1.95 3.00 -5.89
CA MET A 212 -1.34 3.94 -6.84
C MET A 212 -2.24 5.16 -6.98
N MET A 213 -1.63 6.35 -6.95
CA MET A 213 -2.36 7.62 -7.01
C MET A 213 -3.32 7.85 -5.83
N GLY A 214 -3.27 7.04 -4.78
CA GLY A 214 -4.10 7.21 -3.58
C GLY A 214 -3.48 8.10 -2.49
N SER A 215 -2.30 8.68 -2.73
CA SER A 215 -1.67 9.70 -1.86
C SER A 215 -1.59 11.03 -2.59
N GLU A 216 -1.90 12.13 -1.88
CA GLU A 216 -1.63 13.49 -2.35
C GLU A 216 -0.12 13.70 -2.49
N LEU A 217 0.32 14.27 -3.62
CA LEU A 217 1.72 14.58 -3.89
C LEU A 217 1.93 16.08 -4.02
N VAL A 218 2.92 16.58 -3.29
CA VAL A 218 3.29 18.00 -3.23
C VAL A 218 4.74 18.17 -3.64
N GLU A 219 5.01 19.18 -4.48
CA GLU A 219 6.37 19.60 -4.80
C GLU A 219 7.00 20.32 -3.60
N VAL A 220 8.14 19.84 -3.13
CA VAL A 220 8.75 20.32 -1.87
C VAL A 220 9.25 21.76 -1.97
N SER A 221 9.80 22.16 -3.12
CA SER A 221 10.36 23.49 -3.31
C SER A 221 9.31 24.60 -3.36
N THR A 222 8.14 24.32 -3.94
CA THR A 222 7.08 25.31 -4.17
C THR A 222 5.91 25.16 -3.20
N GLY A 223 5.75 24.00 -2.57
CA GLY A 223 4.57 23.66 -1.77
C GLY A 223 3.32 23.40 -2.62
N ARG A 224 3.44 23.37 -3.95
CA ARG A 224 2.32 23.18 -4.88
C ARG A 224 1.87 21.71 -4.87
N THR A 225 0.56 21.48 -4.69
CA THR A 225 -0.05 20.16 -4.88
C THR A 225 -0.02 19.81 -6.37
N LEU A 226 0.69 18.73 -6.70
CA LEU A 226 0.79 18.20 -8.06
C LEU A 226 -0.27 17.14 -8.35
N TRP A 227 -0.75 16.44 -7.31
CA TRP A 227 -1.76 15.39 -7.41
C TRP A 227 -2.63 15.33 -6.16
N GLY A 228 -3.92 15.10 -6.35
CA GLY A 228 -4.91 15.04 -5.28
C GLY A 228 -5.43 16.39 -4.74
N PRO A 229 -5.61 17.44 -5.59
CA PRO A 229 -6.15 18.71 -5.09
C PRO A 229 -7.55 18.55 -4.51
N ALA A 230 -7.91 19.49 -3.62
CA ALA A 230 -9.24 19.52 -3.02
C ALA A 230 -10.32 19.89 -4.05
N ASP A 231 -9.99 20.73 -5.02
CA ASP A 231 -10.91 21.12 -6.10
C ASP A 231 -10.93 20.05 -7.20
N THR A 232 -12.04 19.31 -7.28
CA THR A 232 -12.21 18.25 -8.28
C THR A 232 -12.44 18.77 -9.70
N SER A 233 -12.79 20.05 -9.89
CA SER A 233 -12.90 20.65 -11.23
C SER A 233 -11.54 20.74 -11.93
N TRP A 234 -10.45 20.75 -11.15
CA TRP A 234 -9.07 20.73 -11.63
C TRP A 234 -8.77 19.57 -12.59
N TYR A 235 -9.41 18.41 -12.41
CA TYR A 235 -9.13 17.23 -13.25
C TYR A 235 -9.59 17.42 -14.70
N ALA A 236 -10.57 18.30 -14.96
CA ALA A 236 -11.06 18.51 -16.32
C ALA A 236 -10.04 19.28 -17.19
N GLY A 237 -9.37 20.28 -16.62
CA GLY A 237 -8.35 21.09 -17.32
C GLY A 237 -6.89 20.61 -17.19
N THR A 238 -6.60 19.70 -16.26
CA THR A 238 -5.20 19.31 -16.01
C THR A 238 -4.64 18.33 -17.02
N TRP A 239 -5.44 17.34 -17.40
CA TRP A 239 -4.97 16.30 -18.31
C TRP A 239 -4.81 16.81 -19.74
N THR A 240 -5.38 17.97 -20.06
CA THR A 240 -5.31 18.62 -21.38
C THR A 240 -4.11 19.56 -21.51
N THR A 241 -3.70 20.24 -20.44
CA THR A 241 -2.62 21.25 -20.45
C THR A 241 -1.19 20.71 -20.33
N GLY A 242 -1.00 19.42 -20.01
CA GLY A 242 0.30 18.72 -20.03
C GLY A 242 1.24 19.02 -18.85
N GLY A 243 1.32 20.26 -18.38
CA GLY A 243 2.32 20.69 -17.39
C GLY A 243 2.25 19.99 -16.02
N ALA A 244 1.10 19.42 -15.62
CA ALA A 244 1.01 18.64 -14.39
C ALA A 244 1.60 17.22 -14.54
N LEU A 245 1.41 16.59 -15.71
CA LEU A 245 1.98 15.27 -16.01
C LEU A 245 3.51 15.37 -16.03
N ASP A 246 4.06 16.40 -16.66
CA ASP A 246 5.50 16.62 -16.73
C ASP A 246 6.09 16.90 -15.34
N ALA A 247 5.40 17.69 -14.51
CA ALA A 247 5.80 17.92 -13.13
C ALA A 247 5.77 16.62 -12.29
N LEU A 248 4.82 15.71 -12.56
CA LEU A 248 4.71 14.42 -11.88
C LEU A 248 5.68 13.37 -12.42
N ALA A 249 6.22 13.50 -13.64
CA ALA A 249 7.13 12.51 -14.20
C ALA A 249 8.34 12.25 -13.27
N VAL A 250 8.79 10.99 -13.20
CA VAL A 250 9.97 10.64 -12.40
C VAL A 250 11.21 10.97 -13.22
N THR A 251 12.03 11.86 -12.69
CA THR A 251 13.25 12.33 -13.34
C THR A 251 14.37 11.30 -13.28
N ASP A 252 15.36 11.39 -14.17
CA ASP A 252 16.58 10.55 -14.10
C ASP A 252 17.33 10.72 -12.78
N ALA A 253 17.27 11.91 -12.17
CA ALA A 253 17.82 12.15 -10.85
C ALA A 253 17.11 11.29 -9.79
N GLU A 254 15.78 11.29 -9.75
CA GLU A 254 14.99 10.46 -8.85
C GLU A 254 15.23 8.96 -9.11
N ARG A 255 15.29 8.54 -10.38
CA ARG A 255 15.66 7.15 -10.76
C ARG A 255 17.05 6.75 -10.27
N SER A 256 18.00 7.68 -10.25
CA SER A 256 19.35 7.47 -9.71
C SER A 256 19.43 7.51 -8.17
N GLY A 257 18.30 7.65 -7.48
CA GLY A 257 18.21 7.69 -6.02
C GLY A 257 18.20 9.08 -5.40
N ARG A 258 18.29 10.16 -6.20
CA ARG A 258 18.13 11.55 -5.72
C ARG A 258 16.65 11.91 -5.62
N VAL A 259 15.97 11.23 -4.70
CA VAL A 259 14.55 11.39 -4.38
C VAL A 259 14.30 12.55 -3.41
N GLY A 260 13.03 12.95 -3.25
CA GLY A 260 12.62 13.98 -2.29
C GLY A 260 12.19 15.32 -2.90
N ARG A 261 12.24 15.46 -4.23
CA ARG A 261 11.63 16.60 -4.94
C ARG A 261 10.13 16.71 -4.67
N ILE A 262 9.47 15.56 -4.64
CA ILE A 262 8.05 15.41 -4.36
C ILE A 262 7.88 14.59 -3.09
N ARG A 263 6.89 14.99 -2.29
CA ARG A 263 6.56 14.37 -1.02
C ARG A 263 5.09 13.99 -1.01
N ALA A 264 4.81 12.78 -0.55
CA ALA A 264 3.46 12.37 -0.21
C ALA A 264 3.06 12.93 1.15
N THR A 265 1.90 13.60 1.22
CA THR A 265 1.48 14.36 2.40
C THR A 265 0.36 13.66 3.19
N ARG A 266 -0.59 13.03 2.49
CA ARG A 266 -1.77 12.38 3.08
C ARG A 266 -2.45 11.46 2.08
N LEU A 267 -3.35 10.61 2.56
CA LEU A 267 -4.22 9.84 1.69
C LEU A 267 -5.19 10.77 0.95
N LEU A 268 -5.67 10.33 -0.22
CA LEU A 268 -6.73 11.05 -0.90
C LEU A 268 -7.96 11.18 0.01
N HIS A 269 -8.50 12.39 0.05
CA HIS A 269 -9.61 12.81 0.88
C HIS A 269 -10.76 13.41 0.05
N THR A 270 -10.47 13.75 -1.20
CA THR A 270 -11.42 14.08 -2.26
C THR A 270 -11.31 13.04 -3.37
N PRO A 271 -12.39 12.81 -4.14
CA PRO A 271 -12.31 11.98 -5.34
C PRO A 271 -11.28 12.52 -6.33
N ALA A 272 -10.56 11.62 -6.98
CA ALA A 272 -9.63 11.94 -8.05
C ALA A 272 -9.95 11.13 -9.30
N TRP A 273 -9.42 11.56 -10.44
CA TRP A 273 -9.62 10.84 -11.69
C TRP A 273 -8.40 10.97 -12.58
N ALA A 274 -7.99 9.87 -13.22
CA ALA A 274 -6.94 9.86 -14.22
C ALA A 274 -7.36 9.09 -15.48
N PRO A 275 -6.93 9.53 -16.67
CA PRO A 275 -7.15 8.80 -17.91
C PRO A 275 -6.71 7.34 -17.81
N LEU A 276 -7.52 6.41 -18.33
CA LEU A 276 -7.32 4.95 -18.35
C LEU A 276 -7.27 4.25 -16.98
N LEU A 277 -6.78 4.92 -15.93
CA LEU A 277 -6.79 4.44 -14.54
C LEU A 277 -8.13 4.73 -13.82
N ARG A 278 -8.98 5.55 -14.43
CA ARG A 278 -10.35 5.87 -14.02
C ARG A 278 -10.38 6.61 -12.67
N GLY A 279 -11.45 6.41 -11.91
CA GLY A 279 -11.71 7.10 -10.65
C GLY A 279 -10.97 6.53 -9.45
N PHE A 280 -10.48 7.41 -8.59
CA PHE A 280 -9.96 7.10 -7.26
C PHE A 280 -10.91 7.69 -6.22
N GLU A 281 -11.42 6.85 -5.33
CA GLU A 281 -12.26 7.29 -4.22
C GLU A 281 -11.40 7.64 -2.99
N PRO A 282 -11.85 8.59 -2.16
CA PRO A 282 -11.13 8.97 -0.96
C PRO A 282 -11.17 7.88 0.11
N TYR A 283 -10.13 7.82 0.94
CA TYR A 283 -9.99 6.83 2.02
C TYR A 283 -10.68 7.27 3.32
N THR A 284 -11.42 8.37 3.30
CA THR A 284 -12.03 9.01 4.49
C THR A 284 -12.97 8.08 5.24
N GLU A 285 -13.84 7.35 4.54
CA GLU A 285 -14.78 6.41 5.17
C GLU A 285 -14.08 5.22 5.79
N LEU A 286 -13.06 4.67 5.12
CA LEU A 286 -12.24 3.59 5.68
C LEU A 286 -11.54 4.06 6.95
N VAL A 287 -10.79 5.16 6.89
CA VAL A 287 -10.04 5.67 8.04
C VAL A 287 -10.98 6.02 9.20
N ARG A 288 -12.14 6.64 8.92
CA ARG A 288 -13.16 6.94 9.95
C ARG A 288 -13.66 5.67 10.61
N ALA A 289 -13.99 4.63 9.84
CA ALA A 289 -14.47 3.36 10.38
C ALA A 289 -13.40 2.66 11.23
N LEU A 290 -12.14 2.64 10.78
CA LEU A 290 -11.04 2.04 11.53
C LEU A 290 -10.78 2.78 12.84
N ARG A 291 -10.77 4.12 12.83
CA ARG A 291 -10.64 4.93 14.06
C ARG A 291 -11.79 4.70 15.02
N GLY A 292 -13.01 4.49 14.51
CA GLY A 292 -14.18 4.13 15.34
C GLY A 292 -14.17 2.68 15.85
N ALA A 293 -13.40 1.79 15.23
CA ALA A 293 -13.25 0.40 15.67
C ALA A 293 -12.08 0.18 16.65
N ALA A 294 -11.09 1.08 16.63
CA ALA A 294 -9.93 1.05 17.51
C ALA A 294 -10.26 1.52 18.94
N ALA A 295 -9.45 1.08 19.91
CA ALA A 295 -9.54 1.55 21.29
C ALA A 295 -9.24 3.05 21.43
N ASP A 296 -8.43 3.61 20.53
CA ASP A 296 -8.15 5.04 20.40
C ASP A 296 -7.87 5.38 18.92
N PRO A 297 -8.28 6.54 18.40
CA PRO A 297 -7.91 6.99 17.06
C PRO A 297 -6.40 7.00 16.80
N ALA A 298 -5.57 7.18 17.82
CA ALA A 298 -4.11 7.13 17.74
C ALA A 298 -3.56 5.74 17.40
N ALA A 299 -4.36 4.68 17.48
CA ALA A 299 -3.99 3.36 17.00
C ALA A 299 -3.89 3.29 15.47
N VAL A 300 -4.59 4.19 14.76
CA VAL A 300 -4.70 4.18 13.29
C VAL A 300 -3.79 5.25 12.68
N HIS A 301 -2.79 4.79 11.94
CA HIS A 301 -1.86 5.62 11.20
C HIS A 301 -2.13 5.54 9.70
N GLU A 302 -2.21 6.69 9.04
CA GLU A 302 -2.29 6.79 7.59
C GLU A 302 -0.86 6.85 7.04
N PHE A 303 -0.52 5.99 6.09
CA PHE A 303 0.80 5.95 5.47
C PHE A 303 0.72 6.40 4.00
N PRO A 304 0.74 7.71 3.72
CA PRO A 304 0.89 8.21 2.37
C PRO A 304 2.31 7.94 1.87
N TYR A 305 2.44 7.60 0.59
CA TYR A 305 3.74 7.33 -0.03
C TYR A 305 3.78 7.85 -1.47
N ASP A 306 4.99 8.06 -1.98
CA ASP A 306 5.19 8.47 -3.37
C ASP A 306 4.95 7.27 -4.28
N TRP A 307 3.71 7.13 -4.75
CA TRP A 307 3.25 6.04 -5.60
C TRP A 307 3.94 5.98 -6.95
N ARG A 308 4.73 7.00 -7.31
CA ARG A 308 5.51 6.98 -8.53
C ARG A 308 6.75 6.10 -8.40
N LEU A 309 7.28 5.97 -7.19
CA LEU A 309 8.51 5.24 -6.89
C LEU A 309 8.27 3.73 -6.73
N PRO A 310 9.32 2.90 -6.86
CA PRO A 310 9.21 1.45 -6.73
C PRO A 310 8.60 0.97 -5.40
N VAL A 311 7.95 -0.20 -5.46
CA VAL A 311 7.35 -0.89 -4.30
C VAL A 311 8.38 -1.15 -3.19
N ASP A 312 9.60 -1.56 -3.53
CA ASP A 312 10.63 -1.88 -2.53
C ASP A 312 11.20 -0.65 -1.82
N TYR A 313 11.32 0.48 -2.53
CA TYR A 313 11.66 1.76 -1.94
C TYR A 313 10.60 2.20 -0.92
N ASN A 314 9.33 2.19 -1.32
CA ASN A 314 8.21 2.55 -0.44
C ASN A 314 8.04 1.57 0.73
N ALA A 315 8.34 0.28 0.53
CA ALA A 315 8.33 -0.71 1.60
C ALA A 315 9.42 -0.47 2.65
N GLY A 316 10.58 0.07 2.23
CA GLY A 316 11.61 0.52 3.17
C GLY A 316 11.15 1.67 4.05
N LEU A 317 10.42 2.65 3.48
CA LEU A 317 9.80 3.74 4.24
C LEU A 317 8.70 3.22 5.18
N LEU A 318 7.88 2.28 4.71
CA LEU A 318 6.85 1.64 5.52
C LEU A 318 7.45 0.92 6.72
N ALA A 319 8.57 0.21 6.55
CA ALA A 319 9.23 -0.49 7.65
C ALA A 319 9.58 0.46 8.80
N ILE A 320 10.16 1.62 8.48
CA ILE A 320 10.51 2.65 9.47
C ILE A 320 9.24 3.15 10.18
N ALA A 321 8.26 3.61 9.40
CA ALA A 321 7.01 4.16 9.93
C ALA A 321 6.24 3.12 10.77
N ALA A 322 6.24 1.85 10.35
CA ALA A 322 5.51 0.79 11.02
C ALA A 322 6.09 0.45 12.39
N TYR A 323 7.41 0.32 12.48
CA TYR A 323 8.05 0.07 13.76
C TYR A 323 7.96 1.28 14.70
N GLU A 324 8.04 2.51 14.18
CA GLU A 324 7.83 3.72 14.98
C GLU A 324 6.39 3.83 15.51
N HIS A 325 5.41 3.54 14.67
CA HIS A 325 4.00 3.54 15.03
C HIS A 325 3.70 2.48 16.09
N LEU A 326 4.15 1.24 15.88
CA LEU A 326 3.96 0.15 16.83
C LEU A 326 4.61 0.46 18.19
N ARG A 327 5.83 1.01 18.20
CA ARG A 327 6.49 1.43 19.45
C ARG A 327 5.70 2.51 20.19
N ARG A 328 5.24 3.54 19.48
CA ARG A 328 4.44 4.63 20.04
C ARG A 328 3.13 4.11 20.60
N TRP A 329 2.46 3.23 19.86
CA TRP A 329 1.20 2.63 20.29
C TRP A 329 1.38 1.76 21.53
N ARG A 330 2.43 0.92 21.61
CA ARG A 330 2.74 0.12 22.81
C ARG A 330 3.02 0.95 24.07
N ARG A 331 3.44 2.21 23.92
CA ARG A 331 3.61 3.17 25.02
C ARG A 331 2.33 3.93 25.37
N HIS A 332 1.33 3.92 24.48
CA HIS A 332 0.05 4.56 24.71
C HIS A 332 -0.69 3.88 25.86
N PRO A 333 -1.41 4.61 26.74
CA PRO A 333 -2.14 4.02 27.88
C PRO A 333 -3.12 2.90 27.49
N LEU A 334 -3.67 2.96 26.27
CA LEU A 334 -4.61 1.97 25.73
C LEU A 334 -3.98 0.93 24.80
N GLY A 335 -2.69 1.07 24.45
CA GLY A 335 -2.08 0.30 23.37
C GLY A 335 -1.36 -1.00 23.78
N GLY A 336 -1.26 -1.33 25.06
CA GLY A 336 -0.73 -2.63 25.54
C GLY A 336 0.73 -2.94 25.13
N ARG A 337 1.41 -3.82 25.87
CA ARG A 337 2.78 -4.25 25.46
C ARG A 337 2.76 -5.33 24.38
N ASP A 338 1.63 -6.01 24.26
CA ASP A 338 1.33 -7.14 23.40
C ASP A 338 0.70 -6.73 22.07
N ALA A 339 0.38 -5.45 21.86
CA ALA A 339 -0.12 -4.98 20.57
C ALA A 339 0.83 -5.36 19.44
N ARG A 340 0.23 -5.78 18.33
CA ARG A 340 0.92 -6.17 17.10
C ARG A 340 0.54 -5.21 15.99
N LEU A 341 1.16 -5.41 14.83
CA LEU A 341 0.90 -4.61 13.64
C LEU A 341 -0.26 -5.20 12.84
N VAL A 342 -1.14 -4.33 12.34
CA VAL A 342 -2.17 -4.65 11.37
C VAL A 342 -2.05 -3.71 10.19
N LEU A 343 -2.00 -4.26 8.98
CA LEU A 343 -1.90 -3.49 7.76
C LEU A 343 -3.21 -3.60 6.99
N VAL A 344 -3.78 -2.47 6.58
CA VAL A 344 -4.95 -2.39 5.69
C VAL A 344 -4.50 -1.71 4.41
N ALA A 345 -4.39 -2.47 3.33
CA ALA A 345 -3.68 -2.04 2.14
C ALA A 345 -4.55 -2.16 0.89
N HIS A 346 -4.71 -1.07 0.15
CA HIS A 346 -5.49 -1.03 -1.09
C HIS A 346 -4.57 -1.13 -2.32
N SER A 347 -4.96 -1.92 -3.32
CA SER A 347 -4.29 -2.02 -4.61
C SER A 347 -2.76 -2.26 -4.47
N THR A 348 -1.91 -1.44 -5.11
CA THR A 348 -0.43 -1.49 -4.97
C THR A 348 0.06 -1.34 -3.55
N GLY A 349 -0.68 -0.69 -2.65
CA GLY A 349 -0.34 -0.62 -1.23
C GLY A 349 -0.20 -2.01 -0.62
N GLY A 350 -0.96 -2.99 -1.12
CA GLY A 350 -0.79 -4.39 -0.71
C GLY A 350 0.53 -5.01 -1.17
N LEU A 351 1.06 -4.62 -2.35
CA LEU A 351 2.40 -5.04 -2.77
C LEU A 351 3.49 -4.41 -1.89
N VAL A 352 3.34 -3.14 -1.53
CA VAL A 352 4.23 -2.44 -0.59
C VAL A 352 4.22 -3.11 0.78
N ALA A 353 3.03 -3.37 1.32
CA ALA A 353 2.85 -4.05 2.60
C ALA A 353 3.47 -5.45 2.59
N ARG A 354 3.21 -6.24 1.54
CA ARG A 354 3.81 -7.57 1.38
C ARG A 354 5.32 -7.51 1.25
N TYR A 355 5.88 -6.57 0.50
CA TYR A 355 7.34 -6.46 0.36
C TYR A 355 7.98 -6.11 1.69
N PHE A 356 7.34 -5.23 2.47
CA PHE A 356 7.74 -4.98 3.83
C PHE A 356 7.68 -6.25 4.70
N THR A 357 6.57 -6.97 4.73
CA THR A 357 6.37 -8.07 5.69
C THR A 357 7.05 -9.38 5.30
N GLU A 358 7.23 -9.62 4.00
CA GLU A 358 7.71 -10.91 3.47
C GLU A 358 9.17 -10.84 2.98
N VAL A 359 9.67 -9.64 2.63
CA VAL A 359 11.03 -9.47 2.08
C VAL A 359 11.94 -8.64 2.99
N LEU A 360 11.46 -7.54 3.57
CA LEU A 360 12.31 -6.61 4.35
C LEU A 360 12.28 -6.83 5.86
N GLY A 361 11.13 -7.22 6.41
CA GLY A 361 10.82 -7.22 7.83
C GLY A 361 10.64 -8.63 8.40
N ASP A 362 10.60 -8.68 9.73
CA ASP A 362 10.25 -9.88 10.47
C ASP A 362 8.72 -9.96 10.62
N ALA A 363 8.11 -10.96 9.98
CA ALA A 363 6.67 -11.23 10.05
C ALA A 363 6.18 -11.50 11.49
N ALA A 364 7.08 -11.69 12.46
CA ALA A 364 6.76 -11.93 13.86
C ALA A 364 5.96 -10.79 14.53
N GLU A 365 6.00 -9.55 14.04
CA GLU A 365 5.21 -8.45 14.61
C GLU A 365 3.87 -8.23 13.89
N LEU A 366 3.64 -8.90 12.77
CA LEU A 366 2.40 -8.80 12.01
C LEU A 366 1.33 -9.73 12.60
N ARG A 367 0.15 -9.18 12.90
CA ARG A 367 -1.05 -9.98 13.19
C ARG A 367 -1.87 -10.24 11.93
N ALA A 368 -2.11 -9.19 11.15
CA ALA A 368 -2.98 -9.29 9.98
C ALA A 368 -2.57 -8.28 8.89
N LEU A 369 -2.62 -8.73 7.64
CA LEU A 369 -2.56 -7.92 6.44
C LEU A 369 -3.88 -8.10 5.69
N VAL A 370 -4.73 -7.08 5.72
CA VAL A 370 -5.97 -7.03 4.94
C VAL A 370 -5.69 -6.32 3.63
N THR A 371 -5.87 -6.99 2.50
CA THR A 371 -5.66 -6.39 1.18
C THR A 371 -6.99 -6.13 0.48
N LEU A 372 -7.16 -4.95 -0.12
CA LEU A 372 -8.33 -4.58 -0.91
C LEU A 372 -7.93 -4.48 -2.38
N GLY A 373 -8.38 -5.42 -3.22
CA GLY A 373 -8.12 -5.39 -4.68
C GLY A 373 -6.64 -5.43 -5.07
N THR A 374 -5.76 -6.03 -4.26
CA THR A 374 -4.32 -6.03 -4.54
C THR A 374 -3.99 -6.89 -5.76
N PRO A 375 -3.22 -6.39 -6.76
CA PRO A 375 -2.83 -7.15 -7.94
C PRO A 375 -1.60 -8.03 -7.67
N PHE A 376 -1.77 -9.17 -6.98
CA PHE A 376 -0.67 -10.06 -6.59
C PHE A 376 0.21 -10.48 -7.77
N LEU A 377 -0.40 -10.78 -8.92
CA LEU A 377 0.33 -11.11 -10.16
C LEU A 377 0.34 -9.99 -11.19
N GLY A 378 -0.07 -8.77 -10.82
CA GLY A 378 -0.13 -7.61 -11.71
C GLY A 378 -1.46 -7.50 -12.46
N ALA A 379 -1.59 -6.45 -13.27
CA ALA A 379 -2.77 -6.11 -14.02
C ALA A 379 -2.40 -5.84 -15.49
N PRO A 380 -3.00 -6.51 -16.49
CA PRO A 380 -2.70 -6.27 -17.90
C PRO A 380 -2.97 -4.83 -18.35
N LYS A 381 -3.85 -4.13 -17.63
CA LYS A 381 -4.13 -2.70 -17.83
C LYS A 381 -2.87 -1.83 -17.75
N ALA A 382 -1.89 -2.19 -16.91
CA ALA A 382 -0.62 -1.46 -16.80
C ALA A 382 0.19 -1.52 -18.10
N LEU A 383 0.25 -2.68 -18.75
CA LEU A 383 0.92 -2.83 -20.04
C LEU A 383 0.14 -2.13 -21.17
N HIS A 384 -1.18 -2.15 -21.12
CA HIS A 384 -2.02 -1.39 -22.06
C HIS A 384 -1.80 0.12 -21.96
N LEU A 385 -1.57 0.65 -20.74
CA LEU A 385 -1.27 2.08 -20.53
C LEU A 385 0.07 2.51 -21.15
N LEU A 386 1.06 1.61 -21.18
CA LEU A 386 2.35 1.86 -21.83
C LEU A 386 2.24 1.81 -23.36
N GLY A 387 1.37 0.94 -23.88
CA GLY A 387 1.24 0.64 -25.30
C GLY A 387 0.39 1.61 -26.12
N ALA A 388 0.59 1.57 -27.44
CA ALA A 388 -0.28 2.24 -28.40
C ALA A 388 -1.72 1.68 -28.34
N ALA A 389 -2.72 2.57 -28.29
CA ALA A 389 -4.13 2.22 -28.40
C ALA A 389 -4.48 2.02 -29.89
N PRO A 390 -5.30 1.02 -30.23
CA PRO A 390 -5.78 0.88 -31.60
C PRO A 390 -6.71 2.05 -31.95
N ALA A 391 -6.59 2.58 -33.17
CA ALA A 391 -7.60 3.45 -33.79
C ALA A 391 -8.86 2.65 -34.21
N ASP A 392 -9.36 1.75 -33.34
CA ASP A 392 -10.39 0.78 -33.68
C ASP A 392 -11.76 1.19 -33.11
N PRO A 393 -12.72 1.61 -33.95
CA PRO A 393 -14.06 2.01 -33.51
C PRO A 393 -14.95 0.83 -33.03
N GLY A 394 -14.48 -0.42 -33.09
CA GLY A 394 -15.26 -1.61 -32.73
C GLY A 394 -14.90 -2.29 -31.40
N SER A 395 -13.98 -1.74 -30.60
CA SER A 395 -13.64 -2.32 -29.29
C SER A 395 -14.85 -2.27 -28.35
N ARG A 396 -15.08 -3.31 -27.55
CA ARG A 396 -16.20 -3.46 -26.59
C ARG A 396 -16.34 -2.35 -25.53
N SER A 397 -15.51 -1.30 -25.58
CA SER A 397 -15.88 0.05 -25.13
C SER A 397 -16.85 0.73 -26.12
N ALA A 398 -17.83 -0.02 -26.64
CA ALA A 398 -18.70 0.36 -27.77
C ALA A 398 -19.84 1.32 -27.37
N SER A 399 -19.62 2.08 -26.30
CA SER A 399 -20.53 3.14 -25.85
C SER A 399 -19.74 4.43 -25.62
N SER A 400 -19.00 4.87 -26.65
CA SER A 400 -19.03 6.25 -27.17
C SER A 400 -17.73 6.59 -27.94
N PRO A 401 -17.81 7.25 -29.12
CA PRO A 401 -16.66 7.83 -29.84
C PRO A 401 -15.96 9.00 -29.10
N SER A 402 -16.18 9.20 -27.80
CA SER A 402 -15.74 10.39 -27.04
C SER A 402 -14.30 10.34 -26.51
N ALA A 403 -13.49 9.35 -26.93
CA ALA A 403 -12.06 9.27 -26.58
C ALA A 403 -11.18 10.30 -27.32
N ALA A 404 -11.74 11.08 -28.25
CA ALA A 404 -11.01 12.00 -29.13
C ALA A 404 -10.33 13.21 -28.45
N HIS A 405 -10.32 13.31 -27.12
CA HIS A 405 -9.92 14.54 -26.40
C HIS A 405 -8.83 14.36 -25.34
N LEU A 406 -8.31 13.15 -25.10
CA LEU A 406 -7.23 12.92 -24.12
C LEU A 406 -5.88 12.72 -24.82
N PRO A 407 -4.79 13.38 -24.39
CA PRO A 407 -3.49 13.28 -25.06
C PRO A 407 -2.79 11.97 -24.70
N GLU A 408 -3.19 10.87 -25.35
CA GLU A 408 -2.66 9.52 -25.11
C GLU A 408 -1.13 9.46 -25.15
N ALA A 409 -0.50 10.21 -26.06
CA ALA A 409 0.96 10.28 -26.17
C ALA A 409 1.61 10.85 -24.89
N ARG A 410 1.05 11.91 -24.31
CA ARG A 410 1.56 12.51 -23.06
C ARG A 410 1.39 11.55 -21.89
N LEU A 411 0.24 10.89 -21.81
CA LEU A 411 -0.01 9.88 -20.78
C LEU A 411 0.97 8.71 -20.87
N ARG A 412 1.29 8.24 -22.09
CA ARG A 412 2.31 7.21 -22.31
C ARG A 412 3.70 7.68 -21.90
N ARG A 413 4.11 8.90 -22.30
CA ARG A 413 5.39 9.48 -21.88
C ARG A 413 5.50 9.51 -20.37
N PHE A 414 4.47 10.00 -19.69
CA PHE A 414 4.41 10.00 -18.22
C PHE A 414 4.50 8.58 -17.66
N ALA A 415 3.64 7.66 -18.10
CA ALA A 415 3.59 6.27 -17.66
C ALA A 415 4.95 5.57 -17.82
N ALA A 416 5.63 5.79 -18.94
CA ALA A 416 6.95 5.26 -19.21
C ALA A 416 7.99 5.74 -18.19
N THR A 417 7.76 6.89 -17.54
CA THR A 417 8.65 7.39 -16.50
C THR A 417 8.46 6.81 -15.11
N VAL A 418 7.34 6.15 -14.80
CA VAL A 418 6.90 5.92 -13.41
C VAL A 418 7.21 4.49 -12.94
N PRO A 419 8.30 4.20 -12.19
CA PRO A 419 8.64 2.83 -11.79
C PRO A 419 7.54 2.10 -11.00
N GLY A 420 6.77 2.82 -10.18
CA GLY A 420 5.64 2.24 -9.44
C GLY A 420 4.56 1.66 -10.36
N LEU A 421 4.42 2.15 -11.59
CA LEU A 421 3.52 1.58 -12.60
C LEU A 421 4.06 0.26 -13.14
N TYR A 422 5.37 0.13 -13.29
CA TYR A 422 5.99 -1.11 -13.75
C TYR A 422 5.79 -2.23 -12.74
N ASP A 423 5.71 -1.92 -11.45
CA ASP A 423 5.35 -2.90 -10.41
C ASP A 423 3.93 -3.46 -10.54
N LEU A 424 3.09 -2.90 -11.42
CA LEU A 424 1.78 -3.44 -11.80
C LEU A 424 1.82 -4.36 -13.02
N LEU A 425 2.95 -4.47 -13.73
CA LEU A 425 3.05 -5.31 -14.91
C LEU A 425 2.64 -6.77 -14.60
N PRO A 426 1.89 -7.41 -15.52
CA PRO A 426 1.43 -8.77 -15.31
C PRO A 426 2.61 -9.76 -15.36
N SER A 427 2.71 -10.60 -14.34
CA SER A 427 3.71 -11.68 -14.17
C SER A 427 3.11 -13.09 -14.39
N TYR A 428 1.89 -13.13 -14.92
CA TYR A 428 1.18 -14.37 -15.25
C TYR A 428 0.99 -14.51 -16.75
N ARG A 429 0.60 -15.71 -17.20
CA ARG A 429 0.37 -16.00 -18.62
C ARG A 429 -0.88 -15.23 -19.08
N CYS A 430 -0.67 -14.09 -19.71
CA CYS A 430 -1.74 -13.18 -20.12
C CYS A 430 -1.53 -12.60 -21.53
N LEU A 431 -0.41 -12.90 -22.19
CA LEU A 431 -0.22 -12.54 -23.59
C LEU A 431 -0.77 -13.67 -24.46
N ASP A 432 -1.83 -13.38 -25.21
CA ASP A 432 -2.53 -14.29 -26.09
C ASP A 432 -1.96 -14.19 -27.52
N GLU A 433 -1.27 -15.25 -27.96
CA GLU A 433 -0.66 -15.37 -29.28
C GLU A 433 -1.56 -16.17 -30.25
N GLY A 434 -2.82 -16.43 -29.87
CA GLY A 434 -3.77 -17.24 -30.64
C GLY A 434 -3.69 -18.71 -30.29
N SER A 435 -2.54 -19.35 -30.55
CA SER A 435 -2.27 -20.77 -30.26
C SER A 435 -1.47 -21.01 -28.98
N ALA A 436 -0.82 -19.98 -28.43
CA ALA A 436 -0.06 -20.05 -27.19
C ALA A 436 -0.46 -18.91 -26.22
N VAL A 437 -0.19 -19.12 -24.93
CA VAL A 437 -0.27 -18.08 -23.90
C VAL A 437 1.02 -18.05 -23.06
N ARG A 438 1.63 -16.87 -22.99
CA ARG A 438 2.87 -16.64 -22.25
C ARG A 438 2.83 -15.43 -21.34
N ARG A 439 3.83 -15.34 -20.47
CA ARG A 439 4.08 -14.14 -19.65
C ARG A 439 4.70 -13.05 -20.55
N PRO A 440 4.35 -11.77 -20.33
CA PRO A 440 5.11 -10.67 -20.91
C PRO A 440 6.56 -10.64 -20.39
N THR A 441 7.46 -10.16 -21.22
CA THR A 441 8.88 -9.97 -20.97
C THR A 441 9.24 -8.48 -20.98
N ALA A 442 10.44 -8.12 -20.52
CA ALA A 442 10.90 -6.74 -20.59
C ALA A 442 10.98 -6.23 -22.04
N ALA A 443 11.38 -7.10 -22.98
CA ALA A 443 11.39 -6.80 -24.41
C ALA A 443 9.97 -6.50 -24.96
N ASP A 444 8.93 -7.21 -24.50
CA ASP A 444 7.55 -6.90 -24.91
C ASP A 444 7.12 -5.51 -24.40
N VAL A 445 7.55 -5.14 -23.20
CA VAL A 445 7.28 -3.82 -22.62
C VAL A 445 7.99 -2.73 -23.42
N ALA A 446 9.27 -2.94 -23.77
CA ALA A 446 10.04 -2.03 -24.61
C ALA A 446 9.41 -1.87 -26.01
N ALA A 447 8.98 -2.97 -26.61
CA ALA A 447 8.37 -2.98 -27.95
C ALA A 447 7.08 -2.17 -28.05
N VAL A 448 6.41 -1.90 -26.93
CA VAL A 448 5.17 -1.09 -26.89
C VAL A 448 5.42 0.33 -26.36
N GLY A 449 6.67 0.71 -26.12
CA GLY A 449 7.06 2.07 -25.70
C GLY A 449 7.35 2.24 -24.21
N GLY A 450 7.44 1.14 -23.45
CA GLY A 450 7.92 1.16 -22.07
C GLY A 450 9.45 1.15 -21.96
N ASP A 451 9.94 1.30 -20.74
CA ASP A 451 11.36 1.26 -20.35
C ASP A 451 11.73 -0.17 -19.94
N GLU A 452 12.66 -0.77 -20.67
CA GLU A 452 13.08 -2.16 -20.47
C GLU A 452 13.69 -2.40 -19.09
N CYS A 453 14.56 -1.49 -18.63
CA CYS A 453 15.22 -1.62 -17.32
C CYS A 453 14.20 -1.54 -16.18
N LEU A 454 13.23 -0.63 -16.27
CA LEU A 454 12.16 -0.55 -15.26
C LEU A 454 11.30 -1.82 -15.25
N ALA A 455 11.06 -2.43 -16.41
CA ALA A 455 10.33 -3.70 -16.51
C ALA A 455 11.11 -4.86 -15.89
N GLU A 456 12.40 -5.00 -16.19
CA GLU A 456 13.28 -6.00 -15.59
C GLU A 456 13.30 -5.89 -14.07
N ASP A 457 13.51 -4.67 -13.55
CA ASP A 457 13.53 -4.40 -12.12
C ASP A 457 12.20 -4.76 -11.44
N ALA A 458 11.07 -4.44 -12.08
CA ALA A 458 9.74 -4.76 -11.58
C ALA A 458 9.46 -6.27 -11.58
N PHE A 459 9.83 -6.98 -12.64
CA PHE A 459 9.71 -8.44 -12.68
C PHE A 459 10.59 -9.10 -11.61
N ALA A 460 11.84 -8.64 -11.43
CA ALA A 460 12.73 -9.15 -10.39
C ALA A 460 12.19 -8.89 -8.98
N ARG A 461 11.59 -7.71 -8.72
CA ARG A 461 10.89 -7.42 -7.45
C ARG A 461 9.71 -8.37 -7.24
N ARG A 462 8.94 -8.65 -8.29
CA ARG A 462 7.78 -9.55 -8.20
C ARG A 462 8.20 -10.97 -7.90
N GLU A 463 9.24 -11.50 -8.55
CA GLU A 463 9.75 -12.85 -8.28
C GLU A 463 10.16 -13.00 -6.81
N ARG A 464 10.80 -11.99 -6.21
CA ARG A 464 11.10 -11.99 -4.76
C ARG A 464 9.85 -12.13 -3.88
N LEU A 465 8.77 -11.44 -4.24
CA LEU A 465 7.47 -11.50 -3.56
C LEU A 465 6.69 -12.81 -3.79
N LEU A 466 7.00 -13.55 -4.84
CA LEU A 466 6.35 -14.82 -5.14
C LEU A 466 7.10 -16.02 -4.53
N GLY A 467 8.40 -15.85 -4.25
CA GLY A 467 9.21 -16.83 -3.54
C GLY A 467 8.92 -16.93 -2.03
N THR A 468 8.12 -16.03 -1.47
CA THR A 468 7.74 -15.99 -0.05
C THR A 468 6.45 -16.77 0.21
N GLY A 469 6.38 -17.53 1.31
CA GLY A 469 5.48 -18.69 1.42
C GLY A 469 4.52 -18.76 2.61
N SER A 470 4.31 -17.69 3.40
CA SER A 470 3.30 -17.69 4.48
C SER A 470 2.12 -16.79 4.14
N TRP A 471 0.92 -17.36 4.19
CA TRP A 471 -0.35 -16.68 3.91
C TRP A 471 -1.23 -16.55 5.16
N ASP A 472 -0.74 -16.99 6.32
CA ASP A 472 -1.53 -17.19 7.55
C ASP A 472 -2.10 -15.88 8.11
N THR A 473 -1.42 -14.77 7.82
CA THR A 473 -1.83 -13.43 8.26
C THR A 473 -2.56 -12.65 7.16
N LEU A 474 -2.77 -13.21 5.97
CA LEU A 474 -3.32 -12.51 4.81
C LEU A 474 -4.85 -12.68 4.70
N TRP A 475 -5.55 -11.55 4.59
CA TRP A 475 -7.00 -11.46 4.49
C TRP A 475 -7.40 -10.71 3.21
N PRO A 476 -7.56 -11.40 2.06
CA PRO A 476 -7.80 -10.74 0.79
C PRO A 476 -9.28 -10.43 0.55
N VAL A 477 -9.58 -9.16 0.30
CA VAL A 477 -10.84 -8.65 -0.24
C VAL A 477 -10.67 -8.40 -1.74
N VAL A 478 -11.53 -8.99 -2.55
CA VAL A 478 -11.42 -8.99 -4.02
C VAL A 478 -12.71 -8.45 -4.63
N GLY A 479 -12.58 -7.47 -5.52
CA GLY A 479 -13.73 -6.99 -6.29
C GLY A 479 -14.09 -7.97 -7.42
N VAL A 480 -15.38 -8.11 -7.68
CA VAL A 480 -15.92 -9.10 -8.64
C VAL A 480 -17.01 -8.53 -9.54
N GLU A 481 -17.35 -9.30 -10.57
CA GLU A 481 -18.42 -9.07 -11.56
C GLU A 481 -18.19 -7.91 -12.54
N GLN A 482 -17.22 -7.03 -12.31
CA GLN A 482 -16.96 -5.91 -13.20
C GLN A 482 -16.19 -6.35 -14.46
N PRO A 483 -16.48 -5.76 -15.64
CA PRO A 483 -15.73 -6.00 -16.86
C PRO A 483 -14.27 -5.61 -16.65
N THR A 484 -13.37 -6.60 -16.73
CA THR A 484 -11.96 -6.42 -16.39
C THR A 484 -11.06 -6.98 -17.47
N VAL A 485 -10.00 -6.23 -17.83
CA VAL A 485 -8.97 -6.70 -18.75
C VAL A 485 -8.17 -7.82 -18.09
N GLN A 486 -8.10 -8.97 -18.77
CA GLN A 486 -7.60 -10.22 -18.21
C GLN A 486 -6.45 -10.82 -19.02
N SER A 487 -6.40 -10.51 -20.31
CA SER A 487 -5.31 -10.84 -21.22
C SER A 487 -5.11 -9.73 -22.26
N LEU A 488 -4.03 -9.81 -23.03
CA LEU A 488 -3.62 -8.85 -24.04
C LEU A 488 -3.22 -9.57 -25.30
N VAL A 489 -3.41 -8.92 -26.45
CA VAL A 489 -2.76 -9.27 -27.70
C VAL A 489 -1.85 -8.12 -28.08
N ILE A 490 -0.59 -8.39 -28.42
CA ILE A 490 0.33 -7.40 -28.99
C ILE A 490 0.50 -7.72 -30.46
N ARG A 491 0.23 -6.74 -31.33
CA ARG A 491 0.49 -6.82 -32.79
C ARG A 491 1.03 -5.48 -33.25
N ASP A 492 2.16 -5.48 -33.95
CA ASP A 492 2.76 -4.28 -34.53
C ASP A 492 2.93 -3.14 -33.50
N GLY A 493 3.36 -3.48 -32.27
CA GLY A 493 3.52 -2.53 -31.16
C GLY A 493 2.21 -2.03 -30.52
N VAL A 494 1.05 -2.46 -31.02
CA VAL A 494 -0.27 -2.07 -30.50
C VAL A 494 -0.76 -3.08 -29.48
N VAL A 495 -1.14 -2.59 -28.30
CA VAL A 495 -1.64 -3.44 -27.20
C VAL A 495 -3.17 -3.46 -27.22
N ARG A 496 -3.75 -4.63 -27.49
CA ARG A 496 -5.21 -4.84 -27.52
C ARG A 496 -5.68 -5.58 -26.26
N PRO A 497 -6.50 -4.94 -25.40
CA PRO A 497 -7.05 -5.59 -24.21
C PRO A 497 -8.08 -6.66 -24.56
N ARG A 498 -8.12 -7.72 -23.76
CA ARG A 498 -9.12 -8.78 -23.82
C ARG A 498 -9.74 -8.99 -22.43
N PHE A 499 -11.05 -9.18 -22.41
CA PHE A 499 -11.84 -9.38 -21.19
C PHE A 499 -12.03 -10.87 -20.85
N VAL A 500 -11.04 -11.70 -21.20
CA VAL A 500 -11.04 -13.14 -20.93
C VAL A 500 -9.66 -13.55 -20.43
N THR A 501 -9.60 -14.50 -19.51
CA THR A 501 -8.36 -15.23 -19.21
C THR A 501 -8.06 -16.22 -20.31
N CYS A 502 -6.78 -16.54 -20.49
CA CYS A 502 -6.31 -17.62 -21.36
C CYS A 502 -5.60 -18.66 -20.50
N ALA A 503 -5.93 -19.94 -20.69
CA ALA A 503 -5.25 -21.06 -20.05
C ALA A 503 -5.11 -22.20 -21.06
N SER A 504 -4.00 -22.96 -21.00
CA SER A 504 -3.88 -24.18 -21.79
C SER A 504 -4.85 -25.24 -21.24
N ASP A 505 -5.49 -25.99 -22.13
CA ASP A 505 -6.35 -27.13 -21.76
C ASP A 505 -5.58 -28.41 -21.43
N GLY A 506 -4.26 -28.44 -21.65
CA GLY A 506 -3.42 -29.62 -21.46
C GLY A 506 -3.25 -30.48 -22.73
N ASP A 507 -4.13 -30.33 -23.72
CA ASP A 507 -4.13 -31.06 -25.00
C ASP A 507 -3.56 -30.22 -26.16
N GLY A 508 -2.92 -29.09 -25.84
CA GLY A 508 -2.34 -28.15 -26.81
C GLY A 508 -3.29 -27.04 -27.28
N GLY A 509 -4.53 -26.99 -26.79
CA GLY A 509 -5.47 -25.90 -27.04
C GLY A 509 -5.47 -24.85 -25.92
N ILE A 510 -6.25 -23.78 -26.15
CA ILE A 510 -6.41 -22.65 -25.22
C ILE A 510 -7.87 -22.46 -24.88
N VAL A 511 -8.19 -22.59 -23.60
CA VAL A 511 -9.47 -22.22 -23.03
C VAL A 511 -9.46 -20.73 -22.71
N ARG A 512 -10.44 -20.02 -23.28
CA ARG A 512 -10.71 -18.61 -22.99
C ARG A 512 -11.97 -18.49 -22.17
N ALA A 513 -11.87 -17.84 -21.00
CA ALA A 513 -12.99 -17.69 -20.08
C ALA A 513 -12.95 -16.32 -19.40
N ASP A 514 -14.09 -15.64 -19.36
CA ASP A 514 -14.25 -14.42 -18.59
C ASP A 514 -14.36 -14.79 -17.09
N ARG A 515 -13.38 -14.37 -16.29
CA ARG A 515 -13.36 -14.56 -14.83
C ARG A 515 -13.81 -13.31 -14.07
N ARG A 516 -14.16 -12.24 -14.79
CA ARG A 516 -14.48 -10.91 -14.26
C ARG A 516 -13.37 -10.38 -13.33
N GLY A 517 -13.68 -9.33 -12.60
CA GLY A 517 -12.78 -8.71 -11.63
C GLY A 517 -13.41 -7.43 -11.10
N ASP A 518 -12.57 -6.47 -10.75
CA ASP A 518 -12.98 -5.20 -10.17
C ASP A 518 -12.88 -4.03 -11.15
N ASP A 519 -12.68 -4.26 -12.45
CA ASP A 519 -12.39 -3.30 -13.53
C ASP A 519 -10.91 -2.99 -13.79
N THR A 520 -10.03 -3.43 -12.89
CA THR A 520 -8.58 -3.19 -12.97
C THR A 520 -7.80 -4.48 -12.76
N VAL A 521 -8.16 -5.24 -11.72
CA VAL A 521 -7.52 -6.47 -11.31
C VAL A 521 -8.47 -7.64 -11.56
N CYS A 522 -8.01 -8.62 -12.34
CA CYS A 522 -8.75 -9.86 -12.55
C CYS A 522 -8.89 -10.61 -11.23
N ARG A 523 -10.10 -11.12 -10.94
CA ARG A 523 -10.39 -11.90 -9.72
C ARG A 523 -9.39 -13.03 -9.48
N ARG A 524 -8.94 -13.69 -10.56
CA ARG A 524 -8.00 -14.84 -10.49
C ARG A 524 -6.63 -14.47 -9.91
N VAL A 525 -6.20 -13.22 -10.05
CA VAL A 525 -4.86 -12.76 -9.66
C VAL A 525 -4.88 -11.80 -8.48
N ALA A 526 -6.06 -11.57 -7.91
CA ALA A 526 -6.29 -10.66 -6.79
C ALA A 526 -6.07 -11.31 -5.41
N ALA A 527 -5.77 -12.61 -5.36
CA ALA A 527 -5.42 -13.35 -4.16
C ALA A 527 -4.56 -14.58 -4.52
N PRO A 528 -3.74 -15.09 -3.58
CA PRO A 528 -3.09 -16.40 -3.72
C PRO A 528 -4.12 -17.51 -3.92
N ALA A 529 -3.82 -18.48 -4.79
CA ALA A 529 -4.74 -19.58 -5.10
C ALA A 529 -5.11 -20.47 -3.90
N ALA A 530 -4.27 -20.48 -2.86
CA ALA A 530 -4.49 -21.24 -1.62
C ALA A 530 -5.54 -20.60 -0.69
N LEU A 531 -5.89 -19.32 -0.90
CA LEU A 531 -6.82 -18.59 -0.04
C LEU A 531 -8.19 -18.44 -0.69
N LYS A 532 -9.24 -18.45 0.14
CA LYS A 532 -10.58 -18.05 -0.25
C LYS A 532 -10.79 -16.57 0.08
N PRO A 533 -10.79 -15.66 -0.91
CA PRO A 533 -10.97 -14.23 -0.64
C PRO A 533 -12.41 -13.89 -0.29
N PHE A 534 -12.59 -12.76 0.40
CA PHE A 534 -13.88 -12.11 0.57
C PHE A 534 -14.23 -11.33 -0.71
N ALA A 535 -15.30 -11.74 -1.40
CA ALA A 535 -15.69 -11.15 -2.67
C ALA A 535 -16.67 -9.99 -2.46
N VAL A 536 -16.45 -8.88 -3.16
CA VAL A 536 -17.31 -7.69 -3.12
C VAL A 536 -17.67 -7.29 -4.55
N VAL A 537 -18.96 -7.14 -4.87
CA VAL A 537 -19.40 -6.65 -6.19
C VAL A 537 -19.16 -5.14 -6.23
N GLN A 538 -17.99 -4.74 -6.74
CA GLN A 538 -17.57 -3.35 -6.73
C GLN A 538 -16.44 -3.07 -7.73
N THR A 539 -16.33 -1.82 -8.17
CA THR A 539 -15.17 -1.34 -8.94
C THR A 539 -13.93 -1.18 -8.06
N HIS A 540 -12.75 -1.20 -8.67
CA HIS A 540 -11.46 -1.19 -7.98
C HIS A 540 -11.34 0.02 -7.04
N GLY A 541 -11.54 1.22 -7.57
CA GLY A 541 -11.44 2.46 -6.81
C GLY A 541 -12.43 2.54 -5.65
N ALA A 542 -13.61 1.90 -5.77
CA ALA A 542 -14.66 1.96 -4.76
C ALA A 542 -14.57 0.86 -3.68
N LEU A 543 -13.66 -0.12 -3.81
CA LEU A 543 -13.46 -1.16 -2.79
C LEU A 543 -13.15 -0.56 -1.42
N ALA A 544 -12.27 0.44 -1.35
CA ALA A 544 -11.87 1.06 -0.09
C ALA A 544 -13.00 1.85 0.60
N ARG A 545 -14.11 2.15 -0.08
CA ARG A 545 -15.27 2.86 0.49
C ARG A 545 -16.54 1.99 0.57
N SER A 546 -16.48 0.74 0.12
CA SER A 546 -17.62 -0.18 0.18
C SER A 546 -17.90 -0.57 1.62
N ARG A 547 -19.19 -0.60 1.99
CA ARG A 547 -19.62 -0.94 3.34
C ARG A 547 -19.24 -2.38 3.70
N GLU A 548 -19.34 -3.29 2.74
CA GLU A 548 -19.00 -4.70 2.89
C GLU A 548 -17.51 -4.88 3.13
N ALA A 549 -16.67 -4.21 2.34
CA ALA A 549 -15.22 -4.26 2.51
C ALA A 549 -14.79 -3.65 3.86
N ILE A 550 -15.32 -2.48 4.21
CA ILE A 550 -15.04 -1.82 5.50
C ILE A 550 -15.51 -2.68 6.67
N GLY A 551 -16.71 -3.27 6.58
CA GLY A 551 -17.26 -4.17 7.58
C GLY A 551 -16.36 -5.38 7.80
N TYR A 552 -15.92 -6.01 6.72
CA TYR A 552 -14.99 -7.14 6.75
C TYR A 552 -13.65 -6.76 7.40
N VAL A 553 -13.06 -5.63 7.01
CA VAL A 553 -11.82 -5.12 7.63
C VAL A 553 -12.01 -4.94 9.13
N CYS A 554 -13.08 -4.25 9.55
CA CYS A 554 -13.38 -4.05 10.96
C CYS A 554 -13.57 -5.36 11.73
N ALA A 555 -14.21 -6.38 11.15
CA ALA A 555 -14.36 -7.70 11.76
C ALA A 555 -13.01 -8.39 11.97
N VAL A 556 -12.12 -8.40 10.96
CA VAL A 556 -10.75 -8.93 11.08
C VAL A 556 -9.96 -8.18 12.15
N LEU A 557 -10.13 -6.85 12.24
CA LEU A 557 -9.47 -6.03 13.24
C LEU A 557 -9.93 -6.38 14.66
N ARG A 558 -11.22 -6.61 14.87
CA ARG A 558 -11.81 -7.01 16.16
C ARG A 558 -11.66 -8.50 16.49
N GLN A 559 -11.06 -9.28 15.57
CA GLN A 559 -10.96 -10.74 15.69
C GLN A 559 -12.34 -11.41 15.80
N GLU A 560 -13.34 -10.81 15.15
CA GLU A 560 -14.65 -11.39 14.97
C GLU A 560 -14.61 -12.35 13.77
N ASP A 561 -15.45 -13.39 13.77
CA ASP A 561 -15.60 -14.23 12.57
C ASP A 561 -16.15 -13.37 11.43
N PRO A 562 -15.37 -13.12 10.36
CA PRO A 562 -15.77 -12.16 9.34
C PRO A 562 -16.82 -12.71 8.35
N ALA A 563 -17.44 -13.87 8.59
CA ALA A 563 -18.47 -14.47 7.72
C ALA A 563 -19.63 -15.15 8.48
N PRO A 564 -20.84 -15.31 7.88
CA PRO A 564 -21.15 -15.21 6.44
C PRO A 564 -22.35 -14.30 6.08
N GLU A 565 -22.22 -13.43 5.08
CA GLU A 565 -23.35 -13.19 4.18
C GLU A 565 -23.25 -14.13 2.99
N ARG A 566 -24.39 -14.75 2.67
CA ARG A 566 -24.52 -16.05 2.02
C ARG A 566 -24.09 -15.99 0.55
N VAL A 567 -23.38 -17.03 0.13
CA VAL A 567 -23.39 -17.50 -1.27
C VAL A 567 -24.86 -17.74 -1.63
N GLY A 568 -25.48 -16.78 -2.33
CA GLY A 568 -26.91 -16.79 -2.66
C GLY A 568 -27.59 -15.42 -2.68
N ASP A 569 -27.09 -14.41 -1.94
CA ASP A 569 -27.72 -13.08 -1.87
C ASP A 569 -26.99 -12.00 -2.69
N VAL A 570 -25.75 -12.27 -3.14
CA VAL A 570 -24.95 -11.35 -3.95
C VAL A 570 -25.54 -11.26 -5.37
N VAL A 571 -25.95 -10.05 -5.77
CA VAL A 571 -26.49 -9.81 -7.10
C VAL A 571 -25.29 -9.55 -8.02
N PRO A 572 -25.10 -10.34 -9.09
CA PRO A 572 -23.94 -10.17 -9.96
C PRO A 572 -24.13 -8.95 -10.87
N LEU A 573 -24.09 -7.76 -10.29
CA LEU A 573 -24.30 -6.49 -10.99
C LEU A 573 -22.98 -5.96 -11.55
N ALA A 574 -22.89 -5.85 -12.87
CA ALA A 574 -21.78 -5.20 -13.54
C ALA A 574 -22.19 -3.79 -14.01
N LEU A 575 -21.30 -2.80 -13.80
CA LEU A 575 -21.48 -1.43 -14.28
C LEU A 575 -20.46 -1.11 -15.36
N ASP A 576 -20.92 -0.98 -16.60
CA ASP A 576 -20.11 -0.56 -17.74
C ASP A 576 -20.50 0.85 -18.18
N VAL A 577 -19.54 1.76 -18.10
CA VAL A 577 -19.68 3.17 -18.47
C VAL A 577 -18.36 3.63 -19.08
N ALA A 578 -18.46 4.59 -20.00
CA ALA A 578 -17.29 5.27 -20.55
C ALA A 578 -16.48 5.98 -19.44
N ASP A 579 -15.18 6.12 -19.66
CA ASP A 579 -14.28 6.80 -18.72
C ASP A 579 -14.48 8.31 -18.71
N SER A 580 -14.75 8.88 -19.88
CA SER A 580 -15.04 10.29 -20.07
C SER A 580 -16.01 10.53 -21.23
N VAL A 581 -16.75 11.62 -21.14
CA VAL A 581 -17.64 12.11 -22.20
C VAL A 581 -17.48 13.62 -22.37
N ALA A 582 -17.88 14.17 -23.51
CA ALA A 582 -17.95 15.61 -23.68
C ALA A 582 -19.03 16.20 -22.74
N ALA A 583 -18.78 17.38 -22.18
CA ALA A 583 -19.79 18.16 -21.47
C ALA A 583 -20.97 18.46 -22.42
N GLY A 584 -22.20 18.32 -21.92
CA GLY A 584 -23.44 18.31 -22.72
C GLY A 584 -23.68 17.01 -23.51
N GLY A 585 -22.71 16.10 -23.54
CA GLY A 585 -22.80 14.80 -24.21
C GLY A 585 -23.64 13.78 -23.46
N THR A 586 -23.96 12.68 -24.15
CA THR A 586 -24.69 11.54 -23.59
C THR A 586 -23.72 10.48 -23.08
N LEU A 587 -23.85 10.14 -21.80
CA LEU A 587 -23.24 8.98 -21.16
C LEU A 587 -24.19 7.78 -21.27
N ASP A 588 -23.75 6.75 -21.98
CA ASP A 588 -24.40 5.44 -21.99
C ASP A 588 -23.95 4.66 -20.74
N ILE A 589 -24.92 4.30 -19.90
CA ILE A 589 -24.74 3.48 -18.70
C ILE A 589 -25.33 2.11 -18.95
N VAL A 590 -24.48 1.09 -18.98
CA VAL A 590 -24.86 -0.29 -19.27
C VAL A 590 -24.71 -1.13 -18.01
N LEU A 591 -25.78 -1.85 -17.66
CA LEU A 591 -25.81 -2.79 -16.55
C LEU A 591 -25.96 -4.21 -17.09
N ASP A 592 -25.14 -5.11 -16.55
CA ASP A 592 -25.15 -6.55 -16.84
C ASP A 592 -25.49 -7.33 -15.56
N GLY A 593 -26.10 -8.51 -15.72
CA GLY A 593 -26.48 -9.42 -14.62
C GLY A 593 -27.76 -9.04 -13.87
N VAL A 594 -28.63 -8.21 -14.46
CA VAL A 594 -29.98 -7.95 -13.96
C VAL A 594 -31.01 -7.94 -15.09
N ASP A 595 -32.02 -8.80 -14.98
CA ASP A 595 -33.09 -8.94 -15.98
C ASP A 595 -34.28 -8.01 -15.74
N ASP A 596 -34.48 -7.53 -14.51
CA ASP A 596 -35.59 -6.64 -14.13
C ASP A 596 -35.10 -5.19 -13.88
N PRO A 597 -35.40 -4.24 -14.78
CA PRO A 597 -35.03 -2.83 -14.62
C PRO A 597 -35.66 -2.14 -13.41
N THR A 598 -36.71 -2.71 -12.82
CA THR A 598 -37.38 -2.14 -11.64
C THR A 598 -36.66 -2.51 -10.34
N ALA A 599 -35.87 -3.59 -10.35
CA ALA A 599 -35.09 -4.06 -9.21
C ALA A 599 -33.76 -3.30 -9.00
N ILE A 600 -33.46 -2.33 -9.88
CA ILE A 600 -32.22 -1.55 -9.87
C ILE A 600 -32.47 -0.06 -9.60
N SER A 601 -31.57 0.53 -8.84
CA SER A 601 -31.47 1.97 -8.67
C SER A 601 -30.22 2.48 -9.36
N VAL A 602 -30.36 3.47 -10.22
CA VAL A 602 -29.22 4.17 -10.84
C VAL A 602 -29.32 5.64 -10.50
N ARG A 603 -28.23 6.20 -9.98
CA ARG A 603 -28.09 7.63 -9.70
C ARG A 603 -26.80 8.13 -10.33
N VAL A 604 -26.85 9.33 -10.90
CA VAL A 604 -25.67 10.06 -11.33
C VAL A 604 -25.56 11.31 -10.49
N VAL A 605 -24.44 11.47 -9.81
CA VAL A 605 -24.23 12.53 -8.82
C VAL A 605 -23.05 13.37 -9.26
N ASP A 606 -23.24 14.69 -9.35
CA ASP A 606 -22.13 15.62 -9.49
C ASP A 606 -21.28 15.58 -8.21
N VAL A 607 -19.99 15.28 -8.33
CA VAL A 607 -19.09 15.11 -7.18
C VAL A 607 -18.83 16.43 -6.46
N ALA A 608 -18.79 17.54 -7.19
CA ALA A 608 -18.48 18.85 -6.61
C ALA A 608 -19.68 19.41 -5.83
N THR A 609 -20.89 19.28 -6.38
CA THR A 609 -22.10 19.86 -5.79
C THR A 609 -22.90 18.87 -4.92
N GLY A 610 -22.67 17.56 -5.09
CA GLY A 610 -23.47 16.50 -4.48
C GLY A 610 -24.87 16.37 -5.08
N VAL A 611 -25.21 17.16 -6.11
CA VAL A 611 -26.53 17.16 -6.74
C VAL A 611 -26.71 15.87 -7.55
N THR A 612 -27.82 15.19 -7.32
CA THR A 612 -28.23 14.04 -8.14
C THR A 612 -28.92 14.54 -9.40
N LEU A 613 -28.42 14.14 -10.56
CA LEU A 613 -29.03 14.48 -11.85
C LEU A 613 -30.40 13.80 -12.00
N PRO A 614 -31.33 14.41 -12.77
CA PRO A 614 -32.61 13.79 -13.08
C PRO A 614 -32.42 12.41 -13.71
N ARG A 615 -33.17 11.43 -13.19
CA ARG A 615 -33.08 10.02 -13.62
C ARG A 615 -33.58 9.87 -15.06
N ALA A 616 -32.71 9.41 -15.95
CA ALA A 616 -33.12 8.92 -17.27
C ALA A 616 -33.81 7.54 -17.16
N LEU A 617 -34.75 7.28 -18.07
CA LEU A 617 -35.49 6.02 -18.10
C LEU A 617 -34.58 4.86 -18.56
N PRO A 618 -34.54 3.73 -17.82
CA PRO A 618 -33.83 2.54 -18.26
C PRO A 618 -34.54 1.87 -19.43
N VAL A 619 -33.77 1.34 -20.36
CA VAL A 619 -34.24 0.53 -21.48
C VAL A 619 -33.59 -0.85 -21.39
N ALA A 620 -34.41 -1.90 -21.29
CA ALA A 620 -33.93 -3.27 -21.36
C ALA A 620 -33.73 -3.68 -22.83
N ARG A 621 -32.54 -4.18 -23.18
CA ARG A 621 -32.22 -4.76 -24.49
C ARG A 621 -31.23 -5.90 -24.32
N ASP A 622 -31.50 -7.04 -24.94
CA ASP A 622 -30.58 -8.20 -24.99
C ASP A 622 -30.06 -8.68 -23.62
N GLY A 623 -30.93 -8.71 -22.60
CA GLY A 623 -30.56 -9.10 -21.23
C GLY A 623 -29.70 -8.09 -20.48
N ARG A 624 -29.62 -6.85 -20.98
CA ARG A 624 -28.92 -5.72 -20.35
C ARG A 624 -29.86 -4.56 -20.14
N VAL A 625 -29.56 -3.74 -19.13
CA VAL A 625 -30.24 -2.46 -18.94
C VAL A 625 -29.33 -1.33 -19.37
N THR A 626 -29.82 -0.47 -20.26
CA THR A 626 -29.10 0.73 -20.71
C THR A 626 -29.83 1.99 -20.28
N ILE A 627 -29.10 2.96 -19.74
CA ILE A 627 -29.60 4.28 -19.35
C ILE A 627 -28.76 5.33 -20.07
N ARG A 628 -29.42 6.30 -20.71
CA ARG A 628 -28.77 7.42 -21.39
C ARG A 628 -28.86 8.67 -20.55
N GLN A 629 -27.74 9.08 -19.96
CA GLN A 629 -27.67 10.25 -19.08
C GLN A 629 -26.94 11.39 -19.78
N ILE A 630 -27.51 12.59 -19.81
CA ILE A 630 -26.78 13.79 -20.23
C ILE A 630 -25.97 14.31 -19.03
N LEU A 631 -24.68 14.59 -19.23
CA LEU A 631 -23.83 15.27 -18.25
C LEU A 631 -23.77 16.76 -18.64
N PRO A 632 -24.50 17.65 -17.95
CA PRO A 632 -24.80 18.99 -18.48
C PRO A 632 -23.62 19.95 -18.44
N VAL A 633 -22.65 19.71 -17.56
CA VAL A 633 -21.52 20.60 -17.30
C VAL A 633 -20.22 19.81 -17.25
N GLU A 634 -19.11 20.50 -17.45
CA GLU A 634 -17.78 19.97 -17.17
C GLU A 634 -17.62 19.64 -15.69
N GLY A 635 -16.96 18.53 -15.38
CA GLY A 635 -16.72 18.11 -14.01
C GLY A 635 -16.68 16.60 -13.81
N LEU A 636 -16.53 16.19 -12.56
CA LEU A 636 -16.48 14.80 -12.17
C LEU A 636 -17.86 14.33 -11.68
N PHE A 637 -18.36 13.23 -12.25
CA PHE A 637 -19.64 12.64 -11.90
C PHE A 637 -19.45 11.24 -11.34
N ARG A 638 -20.31 10.85 -10.40
CA ARG A 638 -20.34 9.50 -9.82
C ARG A 638 -21.62 8.79 -10.25
N VAL A 639 -21.46 7.71 -11.00
CA VAL A 639 -22.52 6.77 -11.33
C VAL A 639 -22.61 5.72 -10.23
N LEU A 640 -23.80 5.56 -9.65
CA LEU A 640 -24.11 4.59 -8.61
C LEU A 640 -25.19 3.65 -9.14
N ALA A 641 -24.89 2.37 -9.25
CA ALA A 641 -25.85 1.34 -9.64
C ALA A 641 -26.02 0.35 -8.48
N GLY A 642 -27.21 0.32 -7.88
CA GLY A 642 -27.53 -0.57 -6.75
C GLY A 642 -28.60 -1.58 -7.12
N ALA A 643 -28.47 -2.79 -6.57
CA ALA A 643 -29.48 -3.84 -6.61
C ALA A 643 -29.68 -4.40 -5.20
N ARG A 644 -30.93 -4.53 -4.75
CA ARG A 644 -31.30 -4.99 -3.39
C ARG A 644 -30.59 -4.19 -2.28
N GLU A 645 -30.16 -4.87 -1.21
CA GLU A 645 -29.53 -4.28 -0.01
C GLU A 645 -28.00 -4.14 -0.10
N GLN A 646 -27.39 -4.54 -1.22
CA GLN A 646 -25.94 -4.38 -1.45
C GLN A 646 -25.56 -2.92 -1.67
N SER A 647 -24.34 -2.55 -1.28
CA SER A 647 -23.77 -1.25 -1.63
C SER A 647 -23.80 -1.06 -3.15
N PRO A 648 -24.23 0.11 -3.65
CA PRO A 648 -24.23 0.36 -5.07
C PRO A 648 -22.81 0.29 -5.65
N VAL A 649 -22.68 -0.36 -6.81
CA VAL A 649 -21.48 -0.29 -7.63
C VAL A 649 -21.27 1.18 -8.02
N SER A 650 -20.10 1.72 -7.71
CA SER A 650 -19.76 3.12 -7.87
C SER A 650 -18.69 3.27 -8.94
N ARG A 651 -18.86 4.22 -9.86
CA ARG A 651 -17.84 4.59 -10.83
C ARG A 651 -17.80 6.09 -11.06
N LEU A 652 -16.60 6.66 -11.11
CA LEU A 652 -16.39 8.07 -11.45
C LEU A 652 -16.20 8.21 -12.97
N VAL A 653 -16.81 9.24 -13.54
CA VAL A 653 -16.79 9.58 -14.97
C VAL A 653 -16.47 11.06 -15.09
N LEU A 654 -15.54 11.42 -15.97
CA LEU A 654 -15.16 12.80 -16.22
C LEU A 654 -15.96 13.36 -17.42
N ALA A 655 -16.64 14.48 -17.24
CA ALA A 655 -17.16 15.29 -18.33
C ALA A 655 -16.17 16.41 -18.64
N THR A 656 -15.71 16.53 -19.88
CA THR A 656 -14.71 17.54 -20.31
C THR A 656 -15.29 18.45 -21.38
N ASP A 657 -14.92 19.73 -21.38
CA ASP A 657 -15.32 20.65 -22.46
C ASP A 657 -14.57 20.32 -23.77
N PRO A 658 -15.27 19.98 -24.88
CA PRO A 658 -14.64 19.69 -26.17
C PRO A 658 -13.99 20.92 -26.83
N SER A 659 -14.31 22.15 -26.40
CA SER A 659 -13.67 23.39 -26.91
C SER A 659 -12.32 23.68 -26.26
N ALA A 660 -12.04 23.07 -25.11
CA ALA A 660 -10.71 23.01 -24.50
C ALA A 660 -9.81 21.96 -25.20
N ALA A 661 -10.28 21.36 -26.30
CA ALA A 661 -9.53 20.35 -27.04
C ALA A 661 -8.30 20.94 -27.73
N PHE A 662 -7.22 20.19 -27.53
CA PHE A 662 -5.86 20.30 -28.02
C PHE A 662 -5.73 20.59 -29.53
N ASP A 663 -4.77 21.45 -29.87
CA ASP A 663 -4.21 21.56 -31.23
C ASP A 663 -3.23 20.38 -31.44
N PRO A 664 -3.52 19.44 -32.35
CA PRO A 664 -2.67 18.28 -32.61
C PRO A 664 -1.26 18.61 -33.13
N THR A 665 -0.97 19.88 -33.42
CA THR A 665 0.34 20.35 -33.89
C THR A 665 1.27 20.89 -32.81
N ASP A 666 0.85 20.97 -31.54
CA ASP A 666 1.69 21.45 -30.44
C ASP A 666 2.69 20.38 -29.97
N PRO A 667 4.02 20.57 -30.14
CA PRO A 667 5.04 19.59 -29.78
C PRO A 667 5.34 19.51 -28.26
N GLY A 668 4.59 20.23 -27.40
CA GLY A 668 4.76 20.25 -25.94
C GLY A 668 4.72 18.90 -25.24
#